data_AF-A0A8U0M759-F1
#
_entry.id   AF-A0A8U0M759-F1
#
_cell.length_a   1.000
_cell.length_b   1.000
_cell.length_c   1.000
_cell.angle_alpha   90.00
_cell.angle_beta   90.00
_cell.angle_gamma   90.00
#
_symmetry.space_group_name_H-M   'P 1'
#
loop_
_entity.id
_entity.type
_entity.pdbx_description
1 polymer ?
#
loop_
_entity_poly.entity_id
_entity_poly.type
_entity_poly.pdbx_seq_one_letter_code
_entity_poly.pdbx_strand_id
1 'polypeptide(L)'
;MPISLNDLKAIWQQQHAGLTNGYQAGQTSFIPQLLPEQAVRFSIYQTLDILFKRLGSDTLRRALDPAQTIASPVSHYPDGSWLKKSNMVGVNIRTIGSFWKLINYVLTLPASHDSIHLLPIWEPGVVGSLYGMVSWEINPEFFDVELAQYVPALNTVEKQLKAVTNLLHALGRTVGMDVIPHTDRFSEMVLTCPSLFEWVQRGEQTGEPAKLIDHKSCVYRYVEDSVWQWLKVQGAADGTPLTFTKDEFFTIDSPVLTSDRRTQVLFGSVADYGGRLARRIALIRHLVAQGFETLPMTMAPPYRGLHIDPQDFTVDDYGQTWYQYAFDKPEAMSRVFGPLARYRFYESKDDNQNWELDFDQPNKAAWMYLNQKVSDCQRAYNFDFMRGDMAHVQMRPGGVPAAPDEYYDPLRAVKKRIQANGVPYFGFFAETFLAPPDTMAYGNEADHLDAIEADSTLGDLQSLVVGSTEFLQQFKQYDTFRHTHHFAPNFTVMTADKDDPRFDEFYRTGNLFRYFTALFLTDMPSYVGLGFEVRNRHETRGANEEYTKLYVFQIGDDRQTDKVTHGPYEWGQNAEQFAAIGRIRAFAERIWPDIAGKETRWLAPPGSGSYLAWTHVEETGYTFAASMTGHLPDDLTLGKVVFEEGECRVWFKE
;
A
#
# COMPACT_ATOMS: atom_id res chain seq x y z
N MET A 1 -17.31 -7.02 -34.79
CA MET A 1 -16.58 -5.74 -34.81
C MET A 1 -15.95 -5.57 -33.44
N PRO A 2 -14.70 -5.10 -33.35
CA PRO A 2 -14.09 -4.79 -32.05
C PRO A 2 -14.96 -3.76 -31.32
N ILE A 3 -15.21 -3.98 -30.03
CA ILE A 3 -16.01 -3.07 -29.22
C ILE A 3 -15.17 -1.85 -28.88
N SER A 4 -15.70 -0.65 -29.11
CA SER A 4 -15.04 0.60 -28.74
C SER A 4 -15.52 1.10 -27.38
N LEU A 5 -14.77 2.03 -26.77
CA LEU A 5 -15.24 2.71 -25.55
C LEU A 5 -16.51 3.53 -25.80
N ASN A 6 -16.68 4.08 -27.00
CA ASN A 6 -17.91 4.80 -27.35
C ASN A 6 -19.11 3.85 -27.37
N ASP A 7 -18.93 2.60 -27.82
CA ASP A 7 -19.99 1.59 -27.76
C ASP A 7 -20.35 1.27 -26.31
N LEU A 8 -19.36 1.06 -25.44
CA LEU A 8 -19.59 0.82 -24.01
C LEU A 8 -20.29 2.01 -23.34
N LYS A 9 -19.86 3.25 -23.64
CA LYS A 9 -20.49 4.49 -23.16
C LYS A 9 -21.94 4.60 -23.65
N ALA A 10 -22.21 4.24 -24.90
CA ALA A 10 -23.56 4.23 -25.46
C ALA A 10 -24.46 3.17 -24.82
N ILE A 11 -23.95 1.95 -24.59
CA ILE A 11 -24.70 0.90 -23.90
C ILE A 11 -25.03 1.35 -22.47
N TRP A 12 -24.06 1.92 -21.75
CA TRP A 12 -24.31 2.50 -20.43
C TRP A 12 -25.42 3.54 -20.48
N GLN A 13 -25.34 4.53 -21.38
CA GLN A 13 -26.39 5.56 -21.50
C GLN A 13 -27.78 4.97 -21.72
N GLN A 14 -27.90 3.93 -22.55
CA GLN A 14 -29.17 3.28 -22.87
C GLN A 14 -29.69 2.36 -21.75
N GLN A 15 -28.78 1.71 -21.01
CA GLN A 15 -29.14 0.61 -20.09
C GLN A 15 -28.86 0.90 -18.61
N HIS A 16 -28.28 2.05 -18.25
CA HIS A 16 -27.84 2.34 -16.88
C HIS A 16 -28.93 2.14 -15.84
N ALA A 17 -30.20 2.49 -16.14
CA ALA A 17 -31.31 2.29 -15.21
C ALA A 17 -31.52 0.81 -14.88
N GLY A 18 -31.52 -0.07 -15.89
CA GLY A 18 -31.66 -1.52 -15.69
C GLY A 18 -30.46 -2.12 -14.96
N LEU A 19 -29.24 -1.75 -15.38
CA LEU A 19 -27.99 -2.23 -14.78
C LEU A 19 -27.86 -1.81 -13.30
N THR A 20 -28.22 -0.56 -13.00
CA THR A 20 -28.18 -0.02 -11.63
C THR A 20 -29.29 -0.63 -10.76
N ASN A 21 -30.48 -0.87 -11.31
CA ASN A 21 -31.58 -1.51 -10.57
C ASN A 21 -31.22 -2.93 -10.10
N GLY A 22 -30.51 -3.72 -10.92
CA GLY A 22 -30.04 -5.05 -10.53
C GLY A 22 -29.13 -5.02 -9.30
N TYR A 23 -28.18 -4.08 -9.27
CA TYR A 23 -27.34 -3.84 -8.10
C TYR A 23 -28.15 -3.35 -6.91
N GLN A 24 -28.98 -2.32 -7.07
CA GLN A 24 -29.81 -1.74 -6.01
C GLN A 24 -30.75 -2.78 -5.37
N ALA A 25 -31.27 -3.72 -6.15
CA ALA A 25 -32.19 -4.76 -5.70
C ALA A 25 -31.51 -6.00 -5.08
N GLY A 26 -30.18 -6.04 -4.98
CA GLY A 26 -29.49 -7.22 -4.43
C GLY A 26 -29.16 -8.32 -5.46
N GLN A 27 -29.54 -8.16 -6.72
CA GLN A 27 -29.45 -9.22 -7.74
C GLN A 27 -28.02 -9.42 -8.27
N THR A 28 -27.24 -8.34 -8.28
CA THR A 28 -25.80 -8.37 -8.59
C THR A 28 -25.03 -7.66 -7.47
N SER A 29 -23.76 -8.04 -7.28
CA SER A 29 -22.86 -7.41 -6.31
C SER A 29 -22.12 -6.18 -6.85
N PHE A 30 -22.22 -5.93 -8.15
CA PHE A 30 -21.64 -4.77 -8.84
C PHE A 30 -22.57 -4.30 -9.96
N ILE A 31 -22.28 -3.14 -10.54
CA ILE A 31 -23.00 -2.59 -11.68
C ILE A 31 -22.28 -3.03 -12.97
N PRO A 32 -22.85 -3.97 -13.75
CA PRO A 32 -22.18 -4.45 -14.96
C PRO A 32 -22.03 -3.33 -15.99
N GLN A 33 -20.95 -3.39 -16.77
CA GLN A 33 -20.64 -2.44 -17.86
C GLN A 33 -20.42 -0.97 -17.44
N LEU A 34 -20.43 -0.66 -16.14
CA LEU A 34 -20.04 0.65 -15.64
C LEU A 34 -18.52 0.82 -15.76
N LEU A 35 -18.07 1.75 -16.61
CA LEU A 35 -16.65 2.07 -16.73
C LEU A 35 -16.16 2.75 -15.44
N PRO A 36 -14.95 2.43 -14.94
CA PRO A 36 -14.35 3.11 -13.79
C PRO A 36 -14.32 4.64 -13.93
N GLU A 37 -13.91 5.15 -15.10
CA GLU A 37 -13.89 6.58 -15.43
C GLU A 37 -15.27 7.23 -15.24
N GLN A 38 -16.35 6.53 -15.60
CA GLN A 38 -17.71 7.02 -15.43
C GLN A 38 -18.18 6.94 -13.98
N ALA A 39 -17.83 5.85 -13.28
CA ALA A 39 -18.21 5.64 -11.90
C ALA A 39 -17.69 6.76 -11.00
N VAL A 40 -16.39 7.08 -11.07
CA VAL A 40 -15.76 8.11 -10.23
C VAL A 40 -16.27 9.54 -10.50
N ARG A 41 -17.09 9.72 -11.55
CA ARG A 41 -17.78 10.98 -11.89
C ARG A 41 -19.23 11.04 -11.42
N PHE A 42 -19.76 9.99 -10.77
CA PHE A 42 -21.09 10.06 -10.16
C PHE A 42 -21.14 11.16 -9.11
N SER A 43 -22.24 11.91 -9.10
CA SER A 43 -22.47 12.93 -8.07
C SER A 43 -22.71 12.29 -6.71
N ILE A 44 -22.57 13.09 -5.65
CA ILE A 44 -22.86 12.63 -4.28
C ILE A 44 -24.29 12.11 -4.17
N TYR A 45 -25.26 12.85 -4.72
CA TYR A 45 -26.67 12.46 -4.69
C TYR A 45 -26.93 11.12 -5.40
N GLN A 46 -26.38 10.94 -6.62
CA GLN A 46 -26.56 9.71 -7.38
C GLN A 46 -26.03 8.51 -6.59
N THR A 47 -24.84 8.65 -6.01
CA THR A 47 -24.20 7.61 -5.21
C THR A 47 -25.01 7.29 -3.95
N LEU A 48 -25.46 8.31 -3.23
CA LEU A 48 -26.30 8.12 -2.04
C LEU A 48 -27.65 7.45 -2.36
N ASP A 49 -28.29 7.78 -3.48
CA ASP A 49 -29.53 7.11 -3.91
C ASP A 49 -29.29 5.62 -4.22
N ILE A 50 -28.19 5.31 -4.90
CA ILE A 50 -27.77 3.92 -5.17
C ILE A 50 -27.56 3.16 -3.85
N LEU A 51 -26.80 3.73 -2.92
CA LEU A 51 -26.51 3.11 -1.64
C LEU A 51 -27.76 2.98 -0.76
N PHE A 52 -28.65 3.98 -0.77
CA PHE A 52 -29.90 3.95 -0.02
C PHE A 52 -30.78 2.79 -0.47
N LYS A 53 -30.93 2.60 -1.77
CA LYS A 53 -31.71 1.49 -2.33
C LYS A 53 -31.04 0.13 -2.06
N ARG A 54 -29.71 0.07 -2.10
CA ARG A 54 -28.94 -1.16 -1.84
C ARG A 54 -28.91 -1.58 -0.38
N LEU A 55 -28.61 -0.67 0.53
CA LEU A 55 -28.31 -0.95 1.94
C LEU A 55 -29.52 -0.71 2.86
N GLY A 56 -30.50 0.04 2.37
CA GLY A 56 -31.60 0.55 3.19
C GLY A 56 -31.19 1.75 4.05
N SER A 57 -32.21 2.43 4.57
CA SER A 57 -32.07 3.68 5.35
C SER A 57 -31.18 3.53 6.58
N ASP A 58 -31.43 2.49 7.39
CA ASP A 58 -30.76 2.35 8.70
C ASP A 58 -29.27 2.07 8.55
N THR A 59 -28.89 1.14 7.68
CA THR A 59 -27.48 0.81 7.42
C THR A 59 -26.74 2.00 6.84
N LEU A 60 -27.32 2.68 5.83
CA LEU A 60 -26.70 3.86 5.23
C LEU A 60 -26.50 4.99 6.25
N ARG A 61 -27.53 5.29 7.06
CA ARG A 61 -27.45 6.32 8.10
C ARG A 61 -26.34 6.02 9.11
N ARG A 62 -26.23 4.76 9.55
CA ARG A 62 -25.17 4.34 10.48
C ARG A 62 -23.79 4.42 9.84
N ALA A 63 -23.66 4.05 8.57
CA ALA A 63 -22.38 4.08 7.87
C ALA A 63 -21.86 5.52 7.65
N LEU A 64 -22.76 6.46 7.35
CA LEU A 64 -22.44 7.88 7.18
C LEU A 64 -22.21 8.65 8.50
N ASP A 65 -22.47 8.03 9.65
CA ASP A 65 -22.23 8.63 10.96
C ASP A 65 -20.79 8.31 11.41
N PRO A 66 -19.85 9.28 11.43
CA PRO A 66 -18.47 9.02 11.79
C PRO A 66 -18.29 8.63 13.28
N ALA A 67 -19.30 8.84 14.13
CA ALA A 67 -19.29 8.36 15.51
C ALA A 67 -19.65 6.87 15.63
N GLN A 68 -20.11 6.24 14.54
CA GLN A 68 -20.46 4.83 14.50
C GLN A 68 -19.42 4.00 13.75
N THR A 69 -19.41 2.71 14.05
CA THR A 69 -18.59 1.72 13.36
C THR A 69 -19.48 0.59 12.86
N ILE A 70 -19.37 0.29 11.57
CA ILE A 70 -19.93 -0.94 10.99
C ILE A 70 -18.90 -2.06 11.18
N ALA A 71 -19.35 -3.17 11.76
CA ALA A 71 -18.48 -4.31 12.05
C ALA A 71 -17.78 -4.80 10.78
N SER A 72 -16.52 -5.19 10.92
CA SER A 72 -15.76 -5.84 9.86
C SER A 72 -16.50 -7.08 9.33
N PRO A 73 -16.54 -7.31 8.01
CA PRO A 73 -17.13 -8.52 7.45
C PRO A 73 -16.36 -9.79 7.85
N VAL A 74 -15.10 -9.66 8.27
CA VAL A 74 -14.23 -10.77 8.70
C VAL A 74 -14.10 -10.87 10.23
N SER A 75 -14.89 -10.10 10.98
CA SER A 75 -14.85 -10.11 12.46
C SER A 75 -15.17 -11.46 13.12
N HIS A 76 -15.75 -12.39 12.36
CA HIS A 76 -16.07 -13.74 12.80
C HIS A 76 -14.88 -14.71 12.69
N TYR A 77 -13.80 -14.34 11.99
CA TYR A 77 -12.59 -15.16 11.91
C TYR A 77 -11.78 -15.08 13.21
N PRO A 78 -11.09 -16.17 13.59
CA PRO A 78 -10.28 -16.20 14.81
C PRO A 78 -8.91 -15.52 14.64
N ASP A 79 -8.45 -15.34 13.41
CA ASP A 79 -7.14 -14.78 13.07
C ASP A 79 -7.12 -14.21 11.64
N GLY A 80 -5.98 -13.69 11.19
CA GLY A 80 -5.79 -13.13 9.85
C GLY A 80 -5.77 -14.14 8.70
N SER A 81 -6.00 -15.44 8.95
CA SER A 81 -5.86 -16.47 7.92
C SER A 81 -6.84 -16.35 6.76
N TRP A 82 -7.95 -15.62 6.94
CA TRP A 82 -8.89 -15.31 5.86
C TRP A 82 -8.20 -14.60 4.67
N LEU A 83 -7.13 -13.84 4.93
CA LEU A 83 -6.40 -13.08 3.92
C LEU A 83 -5.68 -13.99 2.90
N LYS A 84 -5.48 -15.28 3.22
CA LYS A 84 -4.89 -16.30 2.32
C LYS A 84 -5.79 -16.69 1.15
N LYS A 85 -7.03 -16.23 1.12
CA LYS A 85 -8.00 -16.55 0.05
C LYS A 85 -8.69 -15.31 -0.51
N SER A 86 -8.24 -14.13 -0.11
CA SER A 86 -8.86 -12.87 -0.48
C SER A 86 -8.40 -12.41 -1.87
N ASN A 87 -9.31 -11.79 -2.63
CA ASN A 87 -8.96 -11.09 -3.87
C ASN A 87 -9.00 -9.59 -3.60
N MET A 88 -7.81 -9.02 -3.59
CA MET A 88 -7.56 -7.66 -3.18
C MET A 88 -7.47 -6.71 -4.37
N VAL A 89 -8.02 -5.51 -4.21
CA VAL A 89 -7.85 -4.42 -5.16
C VAL A 89 -7.07 -3.28 -4.52
N GLY A 90 -5.92 -2.95 -5.12
CA GLY A 90 -5.05 -1.86 -4.68
C GLY A 90 -5.46 -0.52 -5.27
N VAL A 91 -5.69 0.48 -4.42
CA VAL A 91 -6.21 1.79 -4.83
C VAL A 91 -5.28 2.91 -4.39
N ASN A 92 -4.78 3.68 -5.36
CA ASN A 92 -4.18 4.99 -5.12
C ASN A 92 -5.31 6.04 -5.04
N ILE A 93 -5.57 6.60 -3.85
CA ILE A 93 -6.64 7.61 -3.72
C ILE A 93 -6.33 8.86 -4.56
N ARG A 94 -5.07 9.20 -4.80
CA ARG A 94 -4.69 10.35 -5.63
C ARG A 94 -5.18 10.22 -7.07
N THR A 95 -5.25 9.01 -7.64
CA THR A 95 -5.69 8.83 -9.04
C THR A 95 -7.20 8.99 -9.21
N ILE A 96 -7.97 8.80 -8.14
CA ILE A 96 -9.42 9.00 -8.15
C ILE A 96 -9.83 10.36 -7.54
N GLY A 97 -9.03 10.89 -6.62
CA GLY A 97 -9.07 12.25 -6.08
C GLY A 97 -9.73 12.42 -4.71
N SER A 98 -10.52 11.46 -4.20
CA SER A 98 -11.06 11.54 -2.84
C SER A 98 -11.43 10.17 -2.29
N PHE A 99 -11.54 10.05 -0.96
CA PHE A 99 -12.06 8.83 -0.34
C PHE A 99 -13.49 8.51 -0.79
N TRP A 100 -14.32 9.51 -1.02
CA TRP A 100 -15.70 9.28 -1.47
C TRP A 100 -15.76 8.56 -2.83
N LYS A 101 -14.88 8.95 -3.76
CA LYS A 101 -14.82 8.33 -5.09
C LYS A 101 -14.38 6.86 -5.06
N LEU A 102 -13.80 6.39 -3.96
CA LEU A 102 -13.55 4.96 -3.77
C LEU A 102 -14.86 4.18 -3.74
N ILE A 103 -15.90 4.69 -3.08
CA ILE A 103 -17.23 4.06 -3.07
C ILE A 103 -17.76 3.91 -4.49
N ASN A 104 -17.60 4.94 -5.31
CA ASN A 104 -18.00 4.90 -6.71
C ASN A 104 -17.21 3.84 -7.50
N TYR A 105 -15.88 3.78 -7.32
CA TYR A 105 -15.07 2.77 -7.98
C TYR A 105 -15.47 1.34 -7.57
N VAL A 106 -15.78 1.11 -6.29
CA VAL A 106 -16.22 -0.20 -5.79
C VAL A 106 -17.55 -0.66 -6.42
N LEU A 107 -18.41 0.24 -6.90
CA LEU A 107 -19.61 -0.14 -7.66
C LEU A 107 -19.29 -0.92 -8.95
N THR A 108 -18.04 -0.87 -9.43
CA THR A 108 -17.57 -1.59 -10.62
C THR A 108 -16.99 -2.98 -10.31
N LEU A 109 -16.82 -3.32 -9.02
CA LEU A 109 -16.11 -4.51 -8.56
C LEU A 109 -17.09 -5.56 -8.03
N PRO A 110 -17.07 -6.82 -8.52
CA PRO A 110 -17.90 -7.91 -8.00
C PRO A 110 -17.55 -8.30 -6.56
N ALA A 111 -18.46 -9.02 -5.88
CA ALA A 111 -18.30 -9.54 -4.53
C ALA A 111 -17.02 -10.36 -4.35
N SER A 112 -16.57 -11.02 -5.42
CA SER A 112 -15.34 -11.79 -5.44
C SER A 112 -14.07 -10.98 -5.20
N HIS A 113 -14.05 -9.67 -5.47
CA HIS A 113 -12.99 -8.74 -5.04
C HIS A 113 -13.26 -8.22 -3.63
N ASP A 114 -13.08 -9.08 -2.64
CA ASP A 114 -13.58 -8.89 -1.27
C ASP A 114 -12.75 -7.93 -0.40
N SER A 115 -11.57 -7.52 -0.85
CA SER A 115 -10.68 -6.65 -0.06
C SER A 115 -10.18 -5.44 -0.84
N ILE A 116 -10.12 -4.29 -0.16
CA ILE A 116 -9.59 -3.05 -0.72
C ILE A 116 -8.33 -2.66 0.05
N HIS A 117 -7.21 -2.54 -0.65
CA HIS A 117 -5.98 -1.99 -0.08
C HIS A 117 -5.86 -0.51 -0.48
N LEU A 118 -5.85 0.35 0.52
CA LEU A 118 -5.53 1.76 0.33
C LEU A 118 -4.02 1.93 0.35
N LEU A 119 -3.47 2.46 -0.75
CA LEU A 119 -2.11 3.00 -0.73
C LEU A 119 -1.97 4.07 0.37
N PRO A 120 -0.74 4.49 0.73
CA PRO A 120 -0.52 5.32 1.91
C PRO A 120 -1.41 6.56 1.96
N ILE A 121 -2.08 6.75 3.10
CA ILE A 121 -3.14 7.75 3.28
C ILE A 121 -2.70 9.01 4.03
N TRP A 122 -1.46 9.03 4.52
CA TRP A 122 -0.95 10.12 5.35
C TRP A 122 -0.44 11.29 4.52
N GLU A 123 -0.28 12.45 5.16
CA GLU A 123 0.33 13.62 4.55
C GLU A 123 1.71 13.30 3.94
N PRO A 124 1.94 13.61 2.65
CA PRO A 124 3.21 13.32 1.98
C PRO A 124 4.27 14.37 2.33
N GLY A 125 5.53 13.95 2.25
CA GLY A 125 6.72 14.75 2.52
C GLY A 125 7.19 15.64 1.36
N VAL A 126 8.46 16.07 1.43
CA VAL A 126 9.03 17.14 0.57
C VAL A 126 9.02 16.80 -0.93
N VAL A 127 9.07 15.52 -1.28
CA VAL A 127 9.02 15.06 -2.69
C VAL A 127 7.61 14.65 -3.14
N GLY A 128 6.58 14.93 -2.32
CA GLY A 128 5.19 14.58 -2.61
C GLY A 128 4.90 13.08 -2.67
N SER A 129 5.83 12.25 -2.21
CA SER A 129 5.67 10.79 -2.19
C SER A 129 4.72 10.38 -1.07
N LEU A 130 3.73 9.55 -1.41
CA LEU A 130 2.83 8.93 -0.43
C LEU A 130 3.59 8.02 0.56
N TYR A 131 4.72 7.44 0.16
CA TYR A 131 5.53 6.59 1.04
C TYR A 131 6.46 7.37 1.99
N GLY A 132 6.67 8.67 1.75
CA GLY A 132 7.37 9.57 2.66
C GLY A 132 6.37 10.27 3.57
N MET A 133 5.81 9.59 4.57
CA MET A 133 4.83 10.20 5.47
C MET A 133 5.46 11.32 6.30
N VAL A 134 4.87 12.51 6.34
CA VAL A 134 5.40 13.66 7.12
C VAL A 134 4.78 13.78 8.51
N SER A 135 3.58 13.26 8.69
CA SER A 135 2.83 13.28 9.95
C SER A 135 1.92 12.04 10.03
N TRP A 136 1.25 11.85 11.17
CA TRP A 136 0.19 10.84 11.31
C TRP A 136 -1.19 11.36 10.86
N GLU A 137 -1.27 12.59 10.38
CA GLU A 137 -2.50 13.18 9.88
C GLU A 137 -2.85 12.60 8.50
N ILE A 138 -4.14 12.50 8.22
CA ILE A 138 -4.64 12.01 6.95
C ILE A 138 -4.45 13.10 5.88
N ASN A 139 -3.97 12.71 4.70
CA ASN A 139 -3.68 13.65 3.62
C ASN A 139 -4.95 14.44 3.22
N PRO A 140 -4.97 15.78 3.40
CA PRO A 140 -6.13 16.60 3.09
C PRO A 140 -6.47 16.62 1.58
N GLU A 141 -5.54 16.21 0.71
CA GLU A 141 -5.78 16.01 -0.72
C GLU A 141 -6.96 15.06 -0.99
N PHE A 142 -7.28 14.15 -0.07
CA PHE A 142 -8.31 13.13 -0.25
C PHE A 142 -9.70 13.57 0.25
N PHE A 143 -9.84 14.83 0.66
CA PHE A 143 -11.10 15.41 1.12
C PHE A 143 -12.03 15.76 -0.06
N ASP A 144 -13.30 15.34 0.05
CA ASP A 144 -14.34 15.67 -0.91
C ASP A 144 -15.21 16.83 -0.41
N VAL A 145 -15.05 18.00 -1.03
CA VAL A 145 -15.78 19.22 -0.66
C VAL A 145 -17.28 19.10 -0.95
N GLU A 146 -17.65 18.45 -2.05
CA GLU A 146 -19.06 18.28 -2.43
C GLU A 146 -19.76 17.38 -1.40
N LEU A 147 -19.12 16.27 -1.00
CA LEU A 147 -19.66 15.40 0.05
C LEU A 147 -19.91 16.18 1.35
N ALA A 148 -18.97 17.02 1.78
CA ALA A 148 -19.12 17.81 3.00
C ALA A 148 -20.26 18.84 2.91
N GLN A 149 -20.62 19.31 1.71
CA GLN A 149 -21.78 20.17 1.52
C GLN A 149 -23.11 19.39 1.62
N TYR A 150 -23.16 18.18 1.06
CA TYR A 150 -24.35 17.32 1.09
C TYR A 150 -24.56 16.63 2.44
N VAL A 151 -23.47 16.27 3.13
CA VAL A 151 -23.47 15.62 4.45
C VAL A 151 -22.56 16.43 5.39
N PRO A 152 -23.07 17.53 5.98
CA PRO A 152 -22.25 18.46 6.81
C PRO A 152 -21.53 17.84 8.00
N ALA A 153 -21.94 16.65 8.44
CA ALA A 153 -21.23 15.90 9.47
C ALA A 153 -19.85 15.39 9.00
N LEU A 154 -19.65 15.20 7.70
CA LEU A 154 -18.43 14.68 7.06
C LEU A 154 -17.52 15.83 6.59
N ASN A 155 -17.30 16.81 7.46
CA ASN A 155 -16.60 18.06 7.18
C ASN A 155 -15.07 18.02 7.42
N THR A 156 -14.50 16.85 7.67
CA THR A 156 -13.04 16.64 7.71
C THR A 156 -12.70 15.36 6.96
N VAL A 157 -11.44 15.24 6.53
CA VAL A 157 -10.98 14.09 5.74
C VAL A 157 -11.00 12.78 6.56
N GLU A 158 -10.73 12.84 7.85
CA GLU A 158 -10.78 11.70 8.78
C GLU A 158 -12.21 11.17 8.92
N LYS A 159 -13.20 12.08 9.03
CA LYS A 159 -14.61 11.68 9.10
C LYS A 159 -15.05 11.04 7.78
N GLN A 160 -14.58 11.54 6.65
CA GLN A 160 -14.84 10.93 5.35
C GLN A 160 -14.21 9.55 5.22
N LEU A 161 -12.94 9.37 5.61
CA LEU A 161 -12.29 8.07 5.65
C LEU A 161 -13.05 7.07 6.54
N LYS A 162 -13.48 7.51 7.74
CA LYS A 162 -14.29 6.69 8.65
C LYS A 162 -15.61 6.25 8.01
N ALA A 163 -16.36 7.19 7.43
CA ALA A 163 -17.63 6.89 6.78
C ALA A 163 -17.46 5.99 5.55
N VAL A 164 -16.42 6.21 4.75
CA VAL A 164 -16.08 5.37 3.58
C VAL A 164 -15.73 3.96 4.02
N THR A 165 -14.93 3.78 5.06
CA THR A 165 -14.61 2.45 5.60
C THR A 165 -15.87 1.74 6.10
N ASN A 166 -16.75 2.45 6.83
CA ASN A 166 -18.04 1.91 7.24
C ASN A 166 -18.92 1.49 6.05
N LEU A 167 -18.94 2.27 4.97
CA LEU A 167 -19.69 1.95 3.75
C LEU A 167 -19.11 0.73 3.04
N LEU A 168 -17.79 0.62 2.95
CA LEU A 168 -17.12 -0.56 2.40
C LEU A 168 -17.46 -1.82 3.19
N HIS A 169 -17.45 -1.75 4.53
CA HIS A 169 -17.87 -2.86 5.38
C HIS A 169 -19.35 -3.22 5.18
N ALA A 170 -20.23 -2.21 5.07
CA ALA A 170 -21.64 -2.44 4.78
C ALA A 170 -21.88 -3.09 3.41
N LEU A 171 -20.96 -2.89 2.46
CA LEU A 171 -20.93 -3.54 1.16
C LEU A 171 -20.21 -4.90 1.16
N GLY A 172 -19.75 -5.37 2.34
CA GLY A 172 -19.08 -6.65 2.51
C GLY A 172 -17.62 -6.65 2.10
N ARG A 173 -16.96 -5.49 2.04
CA ARG A 173 -15.53 -5.36 1.72
C ARG A 173 -14.70 -5.20 2.98
N THR A 174 -13.54 -5.85 3.03
CA THR A 174 -12.51 -5.50 4.00
C THR A 174 -11.68 -4.32 3.51
N VAL A 175 -11.05 -3.59 4.43
CA VAL A 175 -10.20 -2.44 4.10
C VAL A 175 -8.86 -2.56 4.80
N GLY A 176 -7.79 -2.46 4.01
CA GLY A 176 -6.42 -2.46 4.50
C GLY A 176 -5.77 -1.10 4.38
N MET A 177 -4.91 -0.79 5.36
CA MET A 177 -4.02 0.35 5.33
C MET A 177 -2.60 -0.10 5.02
N ASP A 178 -1.82 0.75 4.37
CA ASP A 178 -0.36 0.63 4.42
C ASP A 178 0.15 0.76 5.87
N VAL A 179 1.29 0.14 6.16
CA VAL A 179 2.07 0.36 7.39
C VAL A 179 3.53 0.52 6.97
N ILE A 180 4.07 1.71 7.21
CA ILE A 180 5.38 2.13 6.73
C ILE A 180 6.33 2.23 7.92
N PRO A 181 7.36 1.36 8.04
CA PRO A 181 8.34 1.41 9.12
C PRO A 181 9.45 2.46 8.87
N HIS A 182 9.07 3.58 8.25
CA HIS A 182 9.91 4.74 7.94
C HIS A 182 9.03 5.97 7.68
N THR A 183 9.65 7.12 7.48
CA THR A 183 8.96 8.41 7.36
C THR A 183 9.73 9.33 6.41
N ASP A 184 9.16 10.47 6.01
CA ASP A 184 9.91 11.51 5.32
C ASP A 184 11.08 11.99 6.20
N ARG A 185 12.20 12.35 5.57
CA ARG A 185 13.30 12.97 6.28
C ARG A 185 12.83 14.23 7.01
N PHE A 186 13.27 14.43 8.25
CA PHE A 186 12.81 15.54 9.09
C PHE A 186 11.27 15.65 9.20
N SER A 187 10.52 14.56 9.14
CA SER A 187 9.07 14.57 9.40
C SER A 187 8.73 15.15 10.78
N GLU A 188 7.46 15.46 11.02
CA GLU A 188 7.03 16.02 12.30
C GLU A 188 7.34 15.07 13.46
N MET A 189 7.19 13.76 13.26
CA MET A 189 7.56 12.73 14.25
C MET A 189 9.06 12.66 14.51
N VAL A 190 9.88 12.82 13.47
CA VAL A 190 11.35 12.90 13.60
C VAL A 190 11.77 14.09 14.45
N LEU A 191 11.16 15.25 14.22
CA LEU A 191 11.53 16.50 14.88
C LEU A 191 10.96 16.63 16.29
N THR A 192 9.83 16.00 16.56
CA THR A 192 9.22 15.96 17.90
C THR A 192 9.81 14.87 18.79
N CYS A 193 10.33 13.80 18.19
CA CYS A 193 10.92 12.67 18.91
C CYS A 193 12.28 12.26 18.31
N PRO A 194 13.32 13.12 18.32
CA PRO A 194 14.59 12.82 17.64
C PRO A 194 15.24 11.51 18.10
N SER A 195 15.06 11.13 19.38
CA SER A 195 15.57 9.89 19.97
C SER A 195 15.03 8.59 19.36
N LEU A 196 13.93 8.65 18.61
CA LEU A 196 13.34 7.50 17.91
C LEU A 196 13.95 7.24 16.53
N PHE A 197 14.80 8.14 16.04
CA PHE A 197 15.33 8.13 14.68
C PHE A 197 16.85 8.23 14.68
N GLU A 198 17.45 7.84 13.57
CA GLU A 198 18.90 7.94 13.39
C GLU A 198 19.31 9.30 12.84
N TRP A 199 20.36 9.87 13.42
CA TRP A 199 20.88 11.20 13.08
C TRP A 199 22.38 11.14 12.85
N VAL A 200 22.84 11.96 11.92
CA VAL A 200 24.25 12.23 11.64
C VAL A 200 24.52 13.72 11.66
N GLN A 201 25.79 14.06 11.78
CA GLN A 201 26.28 15.42 11.64
C GLN A 201 27.27 15.49 10.48
N ARG A 202 26.95 16.33 9.49
CA ARG A 202 27.81 16.70 8.37
C ARG A 202 28.80 17.79 8.79
N GLY A 203 29.92 17.87 8.08
CA GLY A 203 30.95 18.89 8.26
C GLY A 203 30.55 20.30 7.80
N GLU A 204 29.27 20.67 7.91
CA GLU A 204 28.75 21.97 7.47
C GLU A 204 29.48 23.13 8.17
N GLN A 205 29.63 23.04 9.49
CA GLN A 205 30.32 24.07 10.30
C GLN A 205 31.85 24.07 10.11
N THR A 206 32.42 22.96 9.62
CA THR A 206 33.86 22.84 9.34
C THR A 206 34.21 23.18 7.90
N GLY A 207 33.23 23.56 7.06
CA GLY A 207 33.42 23.83 5.64
C GLY A 207 33.59 22.58 4.76
N GLU A 208 33.26 21.40 5.29
CA GLU A 208 33.33 20.10 4.60
C GLU A 208 31.95 19.42 4.57
N PRO A 209 30.92 20.02 3.93
CA PRO A 209 29.54 19.55 3.99
C PRO A 209 29.30 18.15 3.39
N ALA A 210 30.21 17.68 2.54
CA ALA A 210 30.18 16.33 1.94
C ALA A 210 30.91 15.27 2.79
N LYS A 211 31.18 15.53 4.08
CA LYS A 211 31.74 14.55 5.02
C LYS A 211 30.85 14.39 6.23
N LEU A 212 30.70 13.14 6.69
CA LEU A 212 30.11 12.83 7.99
C LEU A 212 31.19 13.01 9.06
N ILE A 213 30.95 13.91 10.02
CA ILE A 213 31.86 14.18 11.14
C ILE A 213 31.39 13.53 12.44
N ASP A 214 30.09 13.26 12.57
CA ASP A 214 29.55 12.45 13.67
C ASP A 214 28.39 11.57 13.21
N HIS A 215 28.40 10.33 13.66
CA HIS A 215 27.36 9.31 13.42
C HIS A 215 27.16 8.44 14.66
N LYS A 216 27.60 8.91 15.84
CA LYS A 216 27.40 8.23 17.13
C LYS A 216 25.92 8.08 17.47
N SER A 217 25.60 7.12 18.34
CA SER A 217 24.21 6.84 18.72
C SER A 217 23.55 7.99 19.49
N CYS A 218 24.34 8.92 20.03
CA CYS A 218 23.86 10.04 20.85
C CYS A 218 23.66 11.36 20.08
N VAL A 219 23.89 11.42 18.76
CA VAL A 219 23.75 12.66 17.95
C VAL A 219 22.36 13.29 18.11
N TYR A 220 21.31 12.48 18.29
CA TYR A 220 19.95 12.97 18.53
C TYR A 220 19.85 13.94 19.72
N ARG A 221 20.73 13.84 20.74
CA ARG A 221 20.72 14.75 21.90
C ARG A 221 21.12 16.17 21.51
N TYR A 222 22.06 16.31 20.58
CA TYR A 222 22.43 17.61 20.02
C TYR A 222 21.29 18.19 19.20
N VAL A 223 20.57 17.34 18.47
CA VAL A 223 19.37 17.74 17.72
C VAL A 223 18.27 18.21 18.68
N GLU A 224 17.99 17.48 19.75
CA GLU A 224 17.03 17.89 20.80
C GLU A 224 17.41 19.25 21.40
N ASP A 225 18.70 19.47 21.67
CA ASP A 225 19.20 20.78 22.12
C ASP A 225 18.94 21.89 21.08
N SER A 226 19.28 21.67 19.81
CA SER A 226 19.06 22.65 18.75
C SER A 226 17.58 22.95 18.52
N VAL A 227 16.72 21.92 18.50
CA VAL A 227 15.26 22.09 18.40
C VAL A 227 14.73 22.89 19.59
N TRP A 228 15.19 22.60 20.81
CA TRP A 228 14.76 23.32 22.02
C TRP A 228 15.20 24.78 22.04
N GLN A 229 16.43 25.08 21.61
CA GLN A 229 16.89 26.47 21.51
C GLN A 229 16.10 27.23 20.44
N TRP A 230 15.86 26.60 19.28
CA TRP A 230 15.02 27.17 18.23
C TRP A 230 13.61 27.47 18.75
N LEU A 231 12.99 26.51 19.46
CA LEU A 231 11.65 26.67 20.02
C LEU A 231 11.58 27.81 21.04
N LYS A 232 12.61 28.01 21.87
CA LYS A 232 12.69 29.14 22.81
C LYS A 232 12.81 30.50 22.12
N VAL A 233 13.48 30.57 20.96
CA VAL A 233 13.61 31.80 20.18
C VAL A 233 12.32 32.11 19.41
N GLN A 234 11.70 31.10 18.80
CA GLN A 234 10.51 31.27 17.97
C GLN A 234 9.19 31.29 18.77
N GLY A 235 9.20 30.83 20.03
CA GLY A 235 7.99 30.59 20.83
C GLY A 235 7.18 29.39 20.34
N ALA A 236 6.17 28.93 21.09
CA ALA A 236 5.29 27.85 20.65
C ALA A 236 4.43 28.28 19.44
N ALA A 237 4.19 27.36 18.50
CA ALA A 237 3.39 27.61 17.31
C ALA A 237 1.94 27.98 17.63
N ASP A 238 1.41 27.42 18.72
CA ASP A 238 0.05 27.63 19.20
C ASP A 238 -0.06 28.75 20.25
N GLY A 239 1.02 29.50 20.49
CA GLY A 239 1.08 30.60 21.46
C GLY A 239 1.17 30.17 22.92
N THR A 240 1.27 28.88 23.21
CA THR A 240 1.35 28.38 24.59
C THR A 240 2.67 28.78 25.25
N PRO A 241 2.66 29.27 26.51
CA PRO A 241 3.88 29.49 27.26
C PRO A 241 4.67 28.18 27.45
N LEU A 242 5.96 28.20 27.18
CA LEU A 242 6.87 27.07 27.39
C LEU A 242 7.22 26.95 28.89
N THR A 243 6.34 26.32 29.67
CA THR A 243 6.48 26.17 31.12
C THR A 243 7.17 24.87 31.56
N PHE A 244 7.58 24.04 30.61
CA PHE A 244 8.24 22.75 30.82
C PHE A 244 9.72 22.81 30.42
N THR A 245 10.49 21.83 30.88
CA THR A 245 11.92 21.70 30.55
C THR A 245 12.12 21.02 29.19
N LYS A 246 13.36 21.05 28.69
CA LYS A 246 13.77 20.28 27.49
C LYS A 246 13.45 18.80 27.65
N ASP A 247 13.87 18.23 28.78
CA ASP A 247 13.73 16.79 29.03
C ASP A 247 12.26 16.40 29.11
N GLU A 248 11.42 17.24 29.70
CA GLU A 248 9.96 17.05 29.71
C GLU A 248 9.37 17.12 28.29
N PHE A 249 9.86 18.05 27.46
CA PHE A 249 9.38 18.19 26.09
C PHE A 249 9.67 16.94 25.25
N PHE A 250 10.86 16.35 25.33
CA PHE A 250 11.25 15.18 24.53
C PHE A 250 10.96 13.82 25.17
N THR A 251 10.48 13.79 26.42
CA THR A 251 10.02 12.54 27.06
C THR A 251 8.75 12.04 26.37
N ILE A 252 8.84 10.90 25.68
CA ILE A 252 7.77 10.36 24.81
C ILE A 252 6.48 10.12 25.59
N ASP A 253 6.57 9.42 26.73
CA ASP A 253 5.45 9.05 27.59
C ASP A 253 5.26 10.04 28.76
N SER A 254 5.46 11.33 28.51
CA SER A 254 5.25 12.36 29.53
C SER A 254 3.78 12.38 29.99
N PRO A 255 3.52 12.41 31.31
CA PRO A 255 2.16 12.58 31.84
C PRO A 255 1.66 14.03 31.71
N VAL A 256 2.55 14.98 31.42
CA VAL A 256 2.25 16.41 31.34
C VAL A 256 2.07 16.87 29.89
N LEU A 257 2.88 16.35 28.96
CA LEU A 257 2.89 16.72 27.56
C LEU A 257 2.68 15.51 26.67
N THR A 258 1.46 15.35 26.16
CA THR A 258 1.12 14.29 25.21
C THR A 258 1.84 14.50 23.86
N SER A 259 1.98 13.43 23.07
CA SER A 259 2.55 13.49 21.72
C SER A 259 1.86 14.55 20.85
N ASP A 260 0.53 14.60 20.86
CA ASP A 260 -0.23 15.52 20.00
C ASP A 260 -0.02 16.97 20.45
N ARG A 261 0.08 17.18 21.77
CA ARG A 261 0.39 18.51 22.32
C ARG A 261 1.80 18.96 21.97
N ARG A 262 2.77 18.04 21.99
CA ARG A 262 4.15 18.29 21.55
C ARG A 262 4.20 18.73 20.10
N THR A 263 3.51 18.00 19.21
CA THR A 263 3.37 18.36 17.79
C THR A 263 2.71 19.73 17.64
N GLN A 264 1.64 20.02 18.39
CA GLN A 264 0.94 21.30 18.34
C GLN A 264 1.81 22.48 18.81
N VAL A 265 2.61 22.29 19.85
CA VAL A 265 3.58 23.30 20.32
C VAL A 265 4.65 23.55 19.26
N LEU A 266 5.13 22.51 18.58
CA LEU A 266 6.23 22.64 17.62
C LEU A 266 5.78 23.14 16.25
N PHE A 267 4.64 22.70 15.74
CA PHE A 267 4.19 22.97 14.36
C PHE A 267 2.88 23.75 14.26
N GLY A 268 1.97 23.60 15.23
CA GLY A 268 0.70 24.32 15.26
C GLY A 268 -0.51 23.42 15.08
N SER A 269 -1.63 24.01 14.67
CA SER A 269 -2.90 23.29 14.49
C SER A 269 -2.85 22.36 13.28
N VAL A 270 -3.44 21.17 13.39
CA VAL A 270 -3.64 20.23 12.27
C VAL A 270 -4.39 20.90 11.10
N ALA A 271 -5.36 21.76 11.41
CA ALA A 271 -6.15 22.47 10.41
C ALA A 271 -5.34 23.52 9.59
N ASP A 272 -4.14 23.89 10.05
CA ASP A 272 -3.26 24.84 9.36
C ASP A 272 -2.07 24.12 8.71
N TYR A 273 -2.36 23.35 7.66
CA TYR A 273 -1.35 22.61 6.91
C TYR A 273 -0.20 23.49 6.42
N GLY A 274 -0.52 24.67 5.87
CA GLY A 274 0.47 25.63 5.38
C GLY A 274 1.37 26.19 6.48
N GLY A 275 0.80 26.54 7.63
CA GLY A 275 1.56 26.99 8.80
C GLY A 275 2.49 25.91 9.36
N ARG A 276 2.01 24.67 9.48
CA ARG A 276 2.83 23.52 9.91
C ARG A 276 4.01 23.29 8.97
N LEU A 277 3.76 23.26 7.66
CA LEU A 277 4.81 23.09 6.65
C LEU A 277 5.85 24.22 6.70
N ALA A 278 5.42 25.48 6.74
CA ALA A 278 6.33 26.62 6.81
C ALA A 278 7.22 26.56 8.07
N ARG A 279 6.63 26.17 9.19
CA ARG A 279 7.32 26.04 10.47
C ARG A 279 8.32 24.88 10.47
N ARG A 280 7.96 23.75 9.87
CA ARG A 280 8.85 22.62 9.64
C ARG A 280 10.03 22.99 8.75
N ILE A 281 9.81 23.64 7.61
CA ILE A 281 10.89 24.10 6.72
C ILE A 281 11.85 25.03 7.45
N ALA A 282 11.34 25.97 8.27
CA ALA A 282 12.18 26.86 9.06
C ALA A 282 13.07 26.11 10.07
N LEU A 283 12.54 25.08 10.73
CA LEU A 283 13.30 24.24 11.64
C LEU A 283 14.33 23.36 10.91
N ILE A 284 13.98 22.79 9.76
CA ILE A 284 14.91 22.03 8.92
C ILE A 284 16.11 22.90 8.56
N ARG A 285 15.88 24.12 8.07
CA ARG A 285 16.97 25.06 7.73
C ARG A 285 17.86 25.37 8.93
N HIS A 286 17.27 25.51 10.12
CA HIS A 286 18.03 25.73 11.34
C HIS A 286 18.94 24.54 11.70
N LEU A 287 18.45 23.31 11.55
CA LEU A 287 19.20 22.09 11.85
C LEU A 287 20.28 21.81 10.80
N VAL A 288 19.96 21.94 9.52
CA VAL A 288 20.89 21.66 8.43
C VAL A 288 22.04 22.67 8.40
N ALA A 289 21.81 23.93 8.77
CA ALA A 289 22.88 24.92 8.96
C ALA A 289 23.88 24.56 10.08
N GLN A 290 23.53 23.63 10.96
CA GLN A 290 24.42 23.06 12.00
C GLN A 290 25.01 21.71 11.58
N GLY A 291 24.68 21.24 10.38
CA GLY A 291 25.11 19.96 9.82
C GLY A 291 24.23 18.77 10.22
N PHE A 292 23.14 18.96 10.98
CA PHE A 292 22.31 17.83 11.40
C PHE A 292 21.42 17.31 10.27
N GLU A 293 21.43 15.99 10.08
CA GLU A 293 20.62 15.31 9.08
C GLU A 293 20.15 13.94 9.59
N THR A 294 18.96 13.53 9.18
CA THR A 294 18.47 12.17 9.45
C THR A 294 19.21 11.17 8.58
N LEU A 295 19.57 10.01 9.13
CA LEU A 295 20.17 8.95 8.32
C LEU A 295 19.10 8.34 7.39
N PRO A 296 19.37 8.22 6.07
CA PRO A 296 18.35 7.78 5.13
C PRO A 296 18.01 6.30 5.29
N MET A 297 16.80 5.90 4.90
CA MET A 297 16.41 4.49 4.80
C MET A 297 17.16 3.77 3.67
N THR A 298 17.33 2.46 3.80
CA THR A 298 18.09 1.61 2.88
C THR A 298 17.35 0.32 2.57
N MET A 299 17.63 -0.28 1.42
CA MET A 299 17.15 -1.60 1.02
C MET A 299 18.30 -2.45 0.48
N ALA A 300 18.15 -3.76 0.68
CA ALA A 300 19.09 -4.84 0.35
C ALA A 300 20.43 -4.78 1.09
N PRO A 301 21.06 -5.94 1.35
CA PRO A 301 22.38 -6.01 1.94
C PRO A 301 23.44 -5.19 1.18
N PRO A 302 24.41 -4.58 1.88
CA PRO A 302 24.34 -4.27 3.31
C PRO A 302 23.30 -3.18 3.60
N TYR A 303 22.63 -3.22 4.76
CA TYR A 303 21.68 -2.16 5.14
C TYR A 303 22.36 -0.91 5.74
N ARG A 304 23.68 -0.95 5.96
CA ARG A 304 24.43 0.08 6.67
C ARG A 304 25.86 0.22 6.13
N GLY A 305 26.60 1.23 6.61
CA GLY A 305 27.90 1.62 6.09
C GLY A 305 27.76 2.64 4.96
N LEU A 306 27.48 3.88 5.34
CA LEU A 306 27.13 4.95 4.41
C LEU A 306 28.15 6.10 4.43
N HIS A 307 28.36 6.69 3.26
CA HIS A 307 29.04 7.97 3.09
C HIS A 307 28.22 8.91 2.22
N ILE A 308 28.60 10.18 2.21
CA ILE A 308 28.02 11.19 1.32
C ILE A 308 28.74 11.15 -0.02
N ASP A 309 28.01 11.10 -1.12
CA ASP A 309 28.56 11.31 -2.45
C ASP A 309 28.74 12.82 -2.70
N PRO A 310 29.97 13.34 -2.84
CA PRO A 310 30.20 14.77 -3.06
C PRO A 310 29.77 15.25 -4.45
N GLN A 311 29.52 14.34 -5.40
CA GLN A 311 29.20 14.64 -6.80
C GLN A 311 27.71 14.46 -7.13
N ASP A 312 26.96 13.77 -6.29
CA ASP A 312 25.53 13.56 -6.47
C ASP A 312 24.72 14.31 -5.41
N PHE A 313 24.05 15.38 -5.84
CA PHE A 313 23.22 16.20 -4.98
C PHE A 313 22.11 16.89 -5.77
N THR A 314 21.05 17.27 -5.06
CA THR A 314 20.03 18.19 -5.55
C THR A 314 20.05 19.48 -4.76
N VAL A 315 19.64 20.59 -5.39
CA VAL A 315 19.47 21.87 -4.71
C VAL A 315 17.99 22.20 -4.73
N ASP A 316 17.42 22.47 -3.56
CA ASP A 316 16.01 22.85 -3.45
C ASP A 316 15.77 24.35 -3.72
N ASP A 317 14.50 24.75 -3.73
CA ASP A 317 14.09 26.13 -4.01
C ASP A 317 14.59 27.15 -2.96
N TYR A 318 15.09 26.69 -1.81
CA TYR A 318 15.69 27.53 -0.78
C TYR A 318 17.21 27.58 -0.86
N GLY A 319 17.80 26.97 -1.89
CA GLY A 319 19.25 26.89 -2.09
C GLY A 319 19.94 25.87 -1.18
N GLN A 320 19.19 25.01 -0.49
CA GLN A 320 19.77 23.96 0.34
C GLN A 320 20.27 22.83 -0.55
N THR A 321 21.52 22.43 -0.35
CA THR A 321 22.10 21.26 -1.01
C THR A 321 21.73 19.99 -0.23
N TRP A 322 21.22 19.01 -0.96
CA TRP A 322 20.82 17.70 -0.48
C TRP A 322 21.66 16.63 -1.19
N TYR A 323 22.73 16.21 -0.52
CA TYR A 323 23.60 15.17 -1.05
C TYR A 323 22.91 13.81 -1.04
N GLN A 324 23.22 12.99 -2.03
CA GLN A 324 22.90 11.58 -1.98
C GLN A 324 23.89 10.84 -1.07
N TYR A 325 23.38 9.80 -0.43
CA TYR A 325 24.19 8.88 0.37
C TYR A 325 24.44 7.62 -0.46
N ALA A 326 25.64 7.06 -0.32
CA ALA A 326 26.05 5.83 -0.99
C ALA A 326 26.62 4.84 0.04
N PHE A 327 26.61 3.56 -0.30
CA PHE A 327 27.24 2.53 0.53
C PHE A 327 28.74 2.51 0.36
N ASP A 328 29.46 2.21 1.44
CA ASP A 328 30.90 1.95 1.39
C ASP A 328 31.21 0.67 0.61
N LYS A 329 30.30 -0.31 0.67
CA LYS A 329 30.43 -1.63 0.04
C LYS A 329 29.07 -2.08 -0.54
N PRO A 330 28.57 -1.45 -1.61
CA PRO A 330 27.30 -1.82 -2.20
C PRO A 330 27.37 -3.21 -2.84
N GLU A 331 26.25 -3.92 -2.77
CA GLU A 331 25.92 -5.08 -3.58
C GLU A 331 24.94 -4.68 -4.69
N ALA A 332 24.56 -5.63 -5.55
CA ALA A 332 23.80 -5.35 -6.78
C ALA A 332 22.47 -4.61 -6.52
N MET A 333 21.78 -4.99 -5.44
CA MET A 333 20.45 -4.47 -5.08
C MET A 333 20.50 -3.39 -4.01
N SER A 334 21.67 -3.02 -3.47
CA SER A 334 21.75 -2.02 -2.40
C SER A 334 21.24 -0.68 -2.88
N ARG A 335 20.26 -0.11 -2.19
CA ARG A 335 19.68 1.20 -2.50
C ARG A 335 19.58 2.05 -1.25
N VAL A 336 19.82 3.36 -1.42
CA VAL A 336 19.61 4.37 -0.39
C VAL A 336 18.43 5.25 -0.82
N PHE A 337 17.49 5.46 0.08
CA PHE A 337 16.34 6.32 -0.14
C PHE A 337 16.55 7.65 0.58
N GLY A 338 17.28 8.56 -0.06
CA GLY A 338 17.62 9.89 0.50
C GLY A 338 16.44 10.68 1.11
N PRO A 339 15.23 10.65 0.52
CA PRO A 339 14.07 11.35 1.09
C PRO A 339 13.48 10.71 2.36
N LEU A 340 13.86 9.48 2.71
CA LEU A 340 13.21 8.72 3.79
C LEU A 340 14.12 8.63 5.01
N ALA A 341 13.59 8.83 6.20
CA ALA A 341 14.28 8.59 7.47
C ALA A 341 13.85 7.25 8.08
N ARG A 342 14.83 6.54 8.66
CA ARG A 342 14.59 5.26 9.35
C ARG A 342 14.40 5.45 10.85
N TYR A 343 13.54 4.62 11.45
CA TYR A 343 13.48 4.47 12.90
C TYR A 343 14.75 3.81 13.42
N ARG A 344 15.17 4.22 14.62
CA ARG A 344 16.20 3.55 15.41
C ARG A 344 15.54 2.47 16.26
N PHE A 345 15.25 1.32 15.67
CA PHE A 345 14.63 0.18 16.39
C PHE A 345 15.59 -0.53 17.35
N TYR A 346 16.89 -0.39 17.14
CA TYR A 346 17.94 -1.01 17.94
C TYR A 346 19.02 0.01 18.25
N GLU A 347 19.73 -0.20 19.35
CA GLU A 347 20.94 0.54 19.67
C GLU A 347 22.09 0.12 18.74
N SER A 348 23.09 0.99 18.56
CA SER A 348 24.29 0.63 17.79
C SER A 348 25.38 0.08 18.70
N LYS A 349 26.14 -0.91 18.21
CA LYS A 349 27.33 -1.41 18.91
C LYS A 349 28.44 -0.38 18.89
N ASP A 350 29.24 -0.35 19.95
CA ASP A 350 30.47 0.45 20.07
C ASP A 350 30.29 1.93 19.64
N ASP A 351 29.12 2.50 19.96
CA ASP A 351 28.73 3.86 19.57
C ASP A 351 28.76 4.12 18.05
N ASN A 352 28.31 3.12 17.29
CA ASN A 352 28.17 3.12 15.83
C ASN A 352 29.48 3.23 15.02
N GLN A 353 30.65 2.94 15.62
CA GLN A 353 31.95 3.03 14.95
C GLN A 353 32.05 2.20 13.65
N ASN A 354 31.38 1.04 13.61
CA ASN A 354 31.41 0.11 12.48
C ASN A 354 30.04 -0.05 11.80
N TRP A 355 29.09 0.86 12.06
CA TRP A 355 27.73 0.78 11.52
C TRP A 355 26.92 -0.46 11.92
N GLU A 356 27.27 -1.12 13.02
CA GLU A 356 26.60 -2.34 13.47
C GLU A 356 25.48 -2.06 14.48
N LEU A 357 24.37 -2.81 14.35
CA LEU A 357 23.29 -2.83 15.32
C LEU A 357 23.54 -3.85 16.43
N ASP A 358 23.10 -3.50 17.64
CA ASP A 358 23.00 -4.39 18.77
C ASP A 358 21.56 -4.92 18.88
N PHE A 359 21.32 -6.09 18.27
CA PHE A 359 20.01 -6.74 18.27
C PHE A 359 19.57 -7.22 19.67
N ASP A 360 20.48 -7.27 20.65
CA ASP A 360 20.17 -7.60 22.05
C ASP A 360 19.73 -6.35 22.84
N GLN A 361 19.85 -5.16 22.26
CA GLN A 361 19.48 -3.87 22.85
C GLN A 361 18.42 -3.15 21.99
N PRO A 362 17.15 -3.62 22.00
CA PRO A 362 16.07 -2.95 21.28
C PRO A 362 15.76 -1.58 21.91
N ASN A 363 15.59 -0.56 21.06
CA ASN A 363 15.07 0.74 21.47
C ASN A 363 13.55 0.66 21.67
N LYS A 364 13.14 0.15 22.83
CA LYS A 364 11.73 -0.16 23.14
C LYS A 364 10.78 1.01 22.88
N ALA A 365 11.23 2.26 23.05
CA ALA A 365 10.41 3.44 22.80
C ALA A 365 10.03 3.58 21.32
N ALA A 366 10.94 3.29 20.39
CA ALA A 366 10.64 3.34 18.95
C ALA A 366 9.61 2.28 18.55
N TRP A 367 9.78 1.04 19.07
CA TRP A 367 8.82 -0.05 18.88
C TRP A 367 7.44 0.30 19.41
N MET A 368 7.37 0.77 20.66
CA MET A 368 6.10 1.15 21.29
C MET A 368 5.42 2.29 20.57
N TYR A 369 6.17 3.30 20.13
CA TYR A 369 5.64 4.44 19.38
C TYR A 369 4.94 4.00 18.08
N LEU A 370 5.64 3.23 17.23
CA LEU A 370 5.07 2.75 15.97
C LEU A 370 3.84 1.86 16.22
N ASN A 371 3.97 0.87 17.10
CA ASN A 371 2.90 -0.07 17.43
C ASN A 371 1.65 0.65 17.95
N GLN A 372 1.83 1.68 18.77
CA GLN A 372 0.74 2.46 19.34
C GLN A 372 0.06 3.31 18.26
N LYS A 373 0.82 4.06 17.47
CA LYS A 373 0.26 4.94 16.41
C LYS A 373 -0.51 4.15 15.37
N VAL A 374 0.01 3.01 14.93
CA VAL A 374 -0.68 2.15 13.97
C VAL A 374 -1.93 1.50 14.60
N SER A 375 -1.85 1.04 15.86
CA SER A 375 -3.02 0.51 16.56
C SER A 375 -4.12 1.56 16.79
N ASP A 376 -3.75 2.81 17.03
CA ASP A 376 -4.73 3.91 17.16
C ASP A 376 -5.38 4.25 15.83
N CYS A 377 -4.61 4.23 14.73
CA CYS A 377 -5.15 4.36 13.37
C CYS A 377 -6.15 3.23 13.06
N GLN A 378 -5.78 1.97 13.33
CA GLN A 378 -6.66 0.83 13.17
C GLN A 378 -7.96 1.02 13.97
N ARG A 379 -7.88 1.41 15.24
CA ARG A 379 -9.07 1.62 16.09
C ARG A 379 -9.94 2.77 15.57
N ALA A 380 -9.34 3.86 15.14
CA ALA A 380 -10.06 5.03 14.66
C ALA A 380 -10.89 4.69 13.42
N TYR A 381 -10.27 4.04 12.43
CA TYR A 381 -10.89 3.83 11.12
C TYR A 381 -11.49 2.45 10.92
N ASN A 382 -11.18 1.49 11.79
CA ASN A 382 -11.63 0.10 11.75
C ASN A 382 -11.03 -0.68 10.57
N PHE A 383 -9.74 -0.54 10.29
CA PHE A 383 -9.06 -1.34 9.27
C PHE A 383 -8.95 -2.83 9.68
N ASP A 384 -9.00 -3.71 8.68
CA ASP A 384 -9.05 -5.17 8.85
C ASP A 384 -7.70 -5.85 8.66
N PHE A 385 -6.81 -5.23 7.89
CA PHE A 385 -5.47 -5.73 7.66
C PHE A 385 -4.49 -4.59 7.42
N MET A 386 -3.21 -4.90 7.44
CA MET A 386 -2.17 -4.02 6.94
C MET A 386 -1.48 -4.61 5.72
N ARG A 387 -1.08 -3.74 4.80
CA ARG A 387 0.02 -4.02 3.87
C ARG A 387 1.31 -3.49 4.51
N GLY A 388 2.22 -4.37 4.90
CA GLY A 388 3.50 -3.97 5.47
C GLY A 388 4.48 -3.64 4.37
N ASP A 389 4.86 -2.37 4.26
CA ASP A 389 5.79 -1.88 3.25
C ASP A 389 7.21 -2.37 3.51
N MET A 390 7.93 -2.76 2.45
CA MET A 390 9.30 -3.24 2.50
C MET A 390 9.52 -4.30 3.58
N ALA A 391 8.64 -5.29 3.68
CA ALA A 391 8.70 -6.30 4.76
C ALA A 391 10.06 -7.02 4.83
N HIS A 392 10.76 -7.11 3.70
CA HIS A 392 12.07 -7.74 3.57
C HIS A 392 13.25 -6.94 4.17
N VAL A 393 13.10 -5.68 4.59
CA VAL A 393 14.24 -4.82 5.01
C VAL A 393 14.60 -4.91 6.48
N GLN A 394 14.09 -5.91 7.21
CA GLN A 394 14.25 -6.04 8.67
C GLN A 394 15.11 -7.25 9.07
N MET A 395 15.52 -8.09 8.11
CA MET A 395 16.27 -9.31 8.38
C MET A 395 17.67 -9.01 8.96
N ARG A 396 18.12 -9.82 9.92
CA ARG A 396 19.43 -9.60 10.57
C ARG A 396 20.55 -10.07 9.64
N PRO A 397 21.79 -9.55 9.73
CA PRO A 397 22.90 -10.02 8.90
C PRO A 397 23.20 -11.53 9.01
N GLY A 398 22.81 -12.16 10.13
CA GLY A 398 22.90 -13.62 10.31
C GLY A 398 21.73 -14.41 9.69
N GLY A 399 20.83 -13.76 8.95
CA GLY A 399 19.61 -14.35 8.39
C GLY A 399 18.43 -14.37 9.37
N VAL A 400 17.50 -15.30 9.13
CA VAL A 400 16.29 -15.50 9.94
C VAL A 400 16.63 -16.24 11.23
N PRO A 401 16.33 -15.69 12.43
CA PRO A 401 16.54 -16.39 13.68
C PRO A 401 15.66 -17.64 13.78
N ALA A 402 16.21 -18.75 14.30
CA ALA A 402 15.44 -19.98 14.51
C ALA A 402 14.26 -19.80 15.49
N ALA A 403 14.35 -18.82 16.40
CA ALA A 403 13.28 -18.41 17.31
C ALA A 403 13.20 -16.87 17.31
N PRO A 404 12.30 -16.27 16.51
CA PRO A 404 12.17 -14.81 16.46
C PRO A 404 11.59 -14.26 17.78
N ASP A 405 12.33 -13.34 18.40
CA ASP A 405 11.89 -12.62 19.60
C ASP A 405 10.81 -11.57 19.29
N GLU A 406 10.31 -10.88 20.33
CA GLU A 406 9.25 -9.86 20.19
C GLU A 406 9.71 -8.59 19.45
N TYR A 407 11.02 -8.38 19.33
CA TYR A 407 11.64 -7.26 18.65
C TYR A 407 12.27 -7.68 17.32
N TYR A 408 11.98 -8.86 16.79
CA TYR A 408 12.56 -9.30 15.52
C TYR A 408 12.16 -8.41 14.34
N ASP A 409 10.86 -8.11 14.22
CA ASP A 409 10.30 -7.38 13.08
C ASP A 409 9.18 -6.40 13.51
N PRO A 410 9.25 -5.11 13.13
CA PRO A 410 8.28 -4.09 13.53
C PRO A 410 6.87 -4.33 13.00
N LEU A 411 6.73 -4.91 11.80
CA LEU A 411 5.42 -5.20 11.21
C LEU A 411 4.74 -6.34 11.96
N ARG A 412 5.47 -7.41 12.30
CA ARG A 412 4.95 -8.46 13.20
C ARG A 412 4.47 -7.87 14.53
N ALA A 413 5.27 -6.99 15.13
CA ALA A 413 4.93 -6.37 16.41
C ALA A 413 3.63 -5.53 16.33
N VAL A 414 3.42 -4.80 15.22
CA VAL A 414 2.17 -4.10 14.92
C VAL A 414 0.98 -5.06 14.86
N LYS A 415 1.07 -6.14 14.06
CA LYS A 415 0.00 -7.16 13.96
C LYS A 415 -0.36 -7.69 15.34
N LYS A 416 0.65 -8.11 16.11
CA LYS A 416 0.45 -8.68 17.46
C LYS A 416 -0.18 -7.68 18.42
N ARG A 417 0.22 -6.41 18.37
CA ARG A 417 -0.37 -5.35 19.20
C ARG A 417 -1.86 -5.18 18.91
N ILE A 418 -2.24 -5.13 17.62
CA ILE A 418 -3.63 -4.97 17.20
C ILE A 418 -4.48 -6.19 17.61
N GLN A 419 -3.97 -7.39 17.36
CA GLN A 419 -4.65 -8.63 17.76
C GLN A 419 -4.87 -8.70 19.27
N ALA A 420 -3.85 -8.36 20.06
CA ALA A 420 -3.94 -8.30 21.52
C ALA A 420 -4.94 -7.22 22.02
N ASN A 421 -5.21 -6.20 21.21
CA ASN A 421 -6.17 -5.13 21.50
C ASN A 421 -7.61 -5.45 21.07
N GLY A 422 -7.93 -6.74 20.80
CA GLY A 422 -9.30 -7.21 20.57
C GLY A 422 -9.72 -7.33 19.11
N VAL A 423 -8.77 -7.29 18.18
CA VAL A 423 -9.00 -7.48 16.74
C VAL A 423 -8.23 -8.73 16.27
N PRO A 424 -8.60 -9.92 16.76
CA PRO A 424 -7.79 -11.13 16.53
C PRO A 424 -7.69 -11.47 15.03
N TYR A 425 -8.72 -11.14 14.26
CA TYR A 425 -8.79 -11.31 12.80
C TYR A 425 -7.91 -10.35 11.98
N PHE A 426 -7.14 -9.45 12.60
CA PHE A 426 -6.34 -8.49 11.86
C PHE A 426 -5.27 -9.19 10.98
N GLY A 427 -5.34 -8.96 9.67
CA GLY A 427 -4.47 -9.59 8.69
C GLY A 427 -3.16 -8.84 8.41
N PHE A 428 -2.15 -9.56 7.94
CA PHE A 428 -0.88 -9.02 7.49
C PHE A 428 -0.54 -9.50 6.07
N PHE A 429 -0.66 -8.56 5.13
CA PHE A 429 -0.19 -8.68 3.76
C PHE A 429 1.23 -8.10 3.66
N ALA A 430 2.24 -8.95 3.52
CA ALA A 430 3.63 -8.53 3.48
C ALA A 430 4.04 -8.13 2.06
N GLU A 431 4.55 -6.90 1.89
CA GLU A 431 5.21 -6.54 0.64
C GLU A 431 6.63 -7.09 0.61
N THR A 432 6.77 -8.21 -0.08
CA THR A 432 8.06 -8.72 -0.53
C THR A 432 7.90 -9.38 -1.90
N PHE A 433 9.02 -9.65 -2.54
CA PHE A 433 9.09 -10.13 -3.92
C PHE A 433 9.48 -11.60 -4.03
N LEU A 434 9.70 -12.29 -2.90
CA LEU A 434 10.16 -13.69 -2.86
C LEU A 434 11.47 -13.87 -3.61
N ALA A 435 12.38 -12.90 -3.46
CA ALA A 435 13.67 -12.93 -4.12
C ALA A 435 14.56 -14.07 -3.59
N PRO A 436 15.57 -14.51 -4.37
CA PRO A 436 16.54 -15.47 -3.88
C PRO A 436 17.24 -14.98 -2.60
N PRO A 437 17.71 -15.91 -1.75
CA PRO A 437 18.42 -15.55 -0.52
C PRO A 437 19.57 -14.58 -0.78
N ASP A 438 19.77 -13.65 0.16
CA ASP A 438 20.87 -12.68 0.14
C ASP A 438 20.87 -11.73 -1.07
N THR A 439 19.76 -11.65 -1.83
CA THR A 439 19.66 -10.77 -3.01
C THR A 439 18.99 -9.44 -2.67
N MET A 440 17.77 -9.47 -2.15
CA MET A 440 17.03 -8.26 -1.70
C MET A 440 17.01 -8.10 -0.18
N ALA A 441 17.36 -9.15 0.55
CA ALA A 441 17.41 -9.18 2.01
C ALA A 441 18.39 -10.25 2.50
N TYR A 442 18.83 -10.14 3.76
CA TYR A 442 19.71 -11.16 4.37
C TYR A 442 18.95 -12.45 4.66
N GLY A 443 19.40 -13.60 4.16
CA GLY A 443 18.76 -14.91 4.40
C GLY A 443 17.58 -15.20 3.46
N ASN A 444 16.74 -16.17 3.84
CA ASN A 444 15.63 -16.65 3.02
C ASN A 444 14.31 -15.91 3.32
N GLU A 445 13.70 -15.29 2.31
CA GLU A 445 12.46 -14.52 2.47
C GLU A 445 11.24 -15.35 2.91
N ALA A 446 11.12 -16.61 2.45
CA ALA A 446 10.00 -17.46 2.85
C ALA A 446 10.08 -17.83 4.34
N ASP A 447 11.28 -18.16 4.83
CA ASP A 447 11.50 -18.40 6.27
C ASP A 447 11.20 -17.14 7.10
N HIS A 448 11.54 -15.96 6.57
CA HIS A 448 11.24 -14.69 7.21
C HIS A 448 9.74 -14.41 7.27
N LEU A 449 9.00 -14.66 6.18
CA LEU A 449 7.55 -14.48 6.14
C LEU A 449 6.82 -15.34 7.18
N ASP A 450 7.26 -16.58 7.38
CA ASP A 450 6.77 -17.42 8.47
C ASP A 450 7.14 -16.84 9.84
N ALA A 451 8.38 -16.38 10.02
CA ALA A 451 8.87 -15.81 11.27
C ALA A 451 8.14 -14.52 11.68
N ILE A 452 7.73 -13.69 10.71
CA ILE A 452 6.95 -12.46 10.95
C ILE A 452 5.45 -12.69 10.99
N GLU A 453 5.01 -13.95 10.80
CA GLU A 453 3.62 -14.36 10.80
C GLU A 453 2.78 -13.58 9.75
N ALA A 454 3.33 -13.40 8.55
CA ALA A 454 2.58 -12.86 7.42
C ALA A 454 1.46 -13.85 7.05
N ASP A 455 0.25 -13.34 6.77
CA ASP A 455 -0.84 -14.20 6.31
C ASP A 455 -0.75 -14.40 4.80
N SER A 456 -0.40 -13.34 4.07
CA SER A 456 -0.16 -13.38 2.63
C SER A 456 0.99 -12.47 2.22
N THR A 457 1.53 -12.66 1.02
CA THR A 457 2.62 -11.82 0.49
C THR A 457 2.38 -11.40 -0.95
N LEU A 458 2.89 -10.23 -1.34
CA LEU A 458 2.71 -9.64 -2.68
C LEU A 458 3.33 -10.52 -3.78
N GLY A 459 4.59 -10.90 -3.61
CA GLY A 459 5.35 -11.59 -4.63
C GLY A 459 5.71 -10.72 -5.87
N ASP A 460 6.15 -11.36 -6.94
CA ASP A 460 6.73 -10.73 -8.13
C ASP A 460 6.16 -11.19 -9.49
N LEU A 461 5.09 -12.01 -9.55
CA LEU A 461 4.49 -12.48 -10.81
C LEU A 461 4.05 -11.36 -11.76
N GLN A 462 3.71 -10.18 -11.23
CA GLN A 462 3.40 -8.97 -11.99
C GLN A 462 4.61 -8.37 -12.72
N SER A 463 5.83 -8.81 -12.37
CA SER A 463 7.10 -8.35 -12.96
C SER A 463 7.69 -9.34 -13.97
N LEU A 464 6.89 -10.31 -14.44
CA LEU A 464 7.34 -11.39 -15.32
C LEU A 464 6.39 -11.50 -16.52
N VAL A 465 6.91 -11.79 -17.71
CA VAL A 465 6.08 -11.99 -18.91
C VAL A 465 5.34 -13.34 -18.80
N VAL A 466 4.01 -13.33 -19.00
CA VAL A 466 3.20 -14.54 -18.94
C VAL A 466 3.69 -15.57 -19.96
N GLY A 467 3.90 -16.81 -19.52
CA GLY A 467 4.39 -17.91 -20.35
C GLY A 467 5.91 -17.95 -20.53
N SER A 468 6.66 -17.01 -19.96
CA SER A 468 8.12 -17.13 -19.88
C SER A 468 8.53 -18.25 -18.93
N THR A 469 9.76 -18.74 -19.08
CA THR A 469 10.32 -19.77 -18.20
C THR A 469 10.32 -19.31 -16.74
N GLU A 470 10.68 -18.05 -16.51
CA GLU A 470 10.73 -17.41 -15.20
C GLU A 470 9.33 -17.35 -14.57
N PHE A 471 8.32 -16.92 -15.34
CA PHE A 471 6.94 -16.90 -14.87
C PHE A 471 6.45 -18.30 -14.45
N LEU A 472 6.73 -19.32 -15.27
CA LEU A 472 6.33 -20.70 -14.99
C LEU A 472 7.01 -21.27 -13.75
N GLN A 473 8.31 -21.01 -13.57
CA GLN A 473 9.07 -21.44 -12.41
C GLN A 473 8.57 -20.76 -11.15
N GLN A 474 8.39 -19.44 -11.19
CA GLN A 474 7.92 -18.65 -10.06
C GLN A 474 6.51 -19.06 -9.65
N PHE A 475 5.60 -19.26 -10.61
CA PHE A 475 4.25 -19.66 -10.28
C PHE A 475 4.19 -21.09 -9.68
N LYS A 476 5.00 -22.01 -10.18
CA LYS A 476 5.13 -23.34 -9.56
C LYS A 476 5.67 -23.26 -8.13
N GLN A 477 6.59 -22.34 -7.86
CA GLN A 477 7.10 -22.10 -6.53
C GLN A 477 6.03 -21.53 -5.60
N TYR A 478 5.12 -20.68 -6.10
CA TYR A 478 4.02 -20.13 -5.31
C TYR A 478 3.04 -21.21 -4.86
N ASP A 479 2.68 -22.11 -5.78
CA ASP A 479 1.85 -23.27 -5.46
C ASP A 479 2.52 -24.14 -4.39
N THR A 480 3.84 -24.36 -4.51
CA THR A 480 4.62 -25.08 -3.49
C THR A 480 4.58 -24.36 -2.14
N PHE A 481 4.83 -23.05 -2.11
CA PHE A 481 4.88 -22.27 -0.88
C PHE A 481 3.55 -22.27 -0.13
N ARG A 482 2.44 -22.09 -0.85
CA ARG A 482 1.09 -22.18 -0.31
C ARG A 482 0.82 -23.47 0.48
N HIS A 483 1.45 -24.57 0.07
CA HIS A 483 1.28 -25.89 0.71
C HIS A 483 2.30 -26.19 1.81
N THR A 484 3.43 -25.47 1.84
CA THR A 484 4.59 -25.79 2.69
C THR A 484 4.90 -24.74 3.76
N HIS A 485 4.37 -23.52 3.60
CA HIS A 485 4.56 -22.40 4.52
C HIS A 485 3.25 -21.96 5.17
N HIS A 486 3.34 -21.09 6.18
CA HIS A 486 2.19 -20.53 6.88
C HIS A 486 1.62 -19.29 6.20
N PHE A 487 2.25 -18.74 5.16
CA PHE A 487 1.71 -17.64 4.37
C PHE A 487 1.24 -18.12 2.98
N ALA A 488 0.46 -17.29 2.29
CA ALA A 488 0.07 -17.54 0.89
C ALA A 488 0.62 -16.43 -0.05
N PRO A 489 1.40 -16.77 -1.09
CA PRO A 489 1.74 -15.83 -2.16
C PRO A 489 0.50 -15.39 -2.93
N ASN A 490 0.39 -14.10 -3.22
CA ASN A 490 -0.66 -13.58 -4.06
C ASN A 490 -0.38 -13.87 -5.53
N PHE A 491 -1.40 -14.28 -6.26
CA PHE A 491 -1.42 -14.15 -7.71
C PHE A 491 -1.59 -12.67 -8.08
N THR A 492 -0.50 -11.91 -7.98
CA THR A 492 -0.50 -10.48 -8.24
C THR A 492 -0.58 -10.22 -9.74
N VAL A 493 -1.65 -9.56 -10.17
CA VAL A 493 -1.88 -9.17 -11.56
C VAL A 493 -1.10 -7.90 -11.87
N MET A 494 -1.30 -6.84 -11.08
CA MET A 494 -0.67 -5.54 -11.26
C MET A 494 -0.66 -4.79 -9.93
N THR A 495 0.38 -3.99 -9.67
CA THR A 495 0.42 -3.05 -8.54
C THR A 495 0.56 -1.62 -9.07
N ALA A 496 0.28 -0.62 -8.23
CA ALA A 496 0.54 0.76 -8.58
C ALA A 496 2.02 1.00 -8.93
N ASP A 497 2.96 0.30 -8.27
CA ASP A 497 4.40 0.42 -8.57
C ASP A 497 4.82 -0.21 -9.89
N LYS A 498 4.04 -1.16 -10.39
CA LYS A 498 4.31 -1.92 -11.62
C LYS A 498 3.49 -1.42 -12.81
N ASP A 499 2.49 -0.58 -12.55
CA ASP A 499 1.87 0.26 -13.57
C ASP A 499 2.73 1.49 -13.85
N ASP A 500 3.88 1.23 -14.48
CA ASP A 500 4.96 2.19 -14.80
C ASP A 500 5.48 1.88 -16.21
N PRO A 501 5.88 2.89 -17.01
CA PRO A 501 6.35 2.68 -18.38
C PRO A 501 7.47 1.63 -18.54
N ARG A 502 8.32 1.49 -17.51
CA ARG A 502 9.44 0.53 -17.52
C ARG A 502 8.99 -0.93 -17.55
N PHE A 503 7.73 -1.20 -17.20
CA PHE A 503 7.19 -2.55 -17.02
C PHE A 503 6.06 -2.88 -18.00
N ASP A 504 5.83 -2.04 -19.00
CA ASP A 504 4.78 -2.24 -20.01
C ASP A 504 4.85 -3.62 -20.69
N GLU A 505 6.06 -4.14 -20.90
CA GLU A 505 6.26 -5.44 -21.54
C GLU A 505 5.53 -6.60 -20.83
N PHE A 506 5.35 -6.52 -19.51
CA PHE A 506 4.68 -7.56 -18.72
C PHE A 506 3.16 -7.61 -18.95
N TYR A 507 2.60 -6.57 -19.58
CA TYR A 507 1.16 -6.35 -19.78
C TYR A 507 0.75 -6.26 -21.26
N ARG A 508 1.68 -6.45 -22.20
CA ARG A 508 1.36 -6.50 -23.64
C ARG A 508 0.60 -7.77 -24.02
N THR A 509 0.77 -8.85 -23.25
CA THR A 509 0.12 -10.16 -23.47
C THR A 509 -0.28 -10.80 -22.14
N GLY A 510 -1.17 -11.80 -22.19
CA GLY A 510 -1.53 -12.60 -21.01
C GLY A 510 -2.46 -11.92 -19.99
N ASN A 511 -2.99 -10.71 -20.25
CA ASN A 511 -3.83 -9.99 -19.29
C ASN A 511 -5.12 -10.75 -18.91
N LEU A 512 -5.79 -11.37 -19.89
CA LEU A 512 -7.00 -12.17 -19.61
C LEU A 512 -6.66 -13.44 -18.83
N PHE A 513 -5.54 -14.11 -19.16
CA PHE A 513 -5.02 -15.24 -18.38
C PHE A 513 -4.76 -14.83 -16.93
N ARG A 514 -4.08 -13.70 -16.70
CA ARG A 514 -3.79 -13.20 -15.35
C ARG A 514 -5.08 -12.99 -14.56
N TYR A 515 -6.02 -12.24 -15.13
CA TYR A 515 -7.25 -11.90 -14.43
C TYR A 515 -8.14 -13.11 -14.17
N PHE A 516 -8.27 -14.00 -15.16
CA PHE A 516 -9.05 -15.24 -15.02
C PHE A 516 -8.46 -16.14 -13.94
N THR A 517 -7.14 -16.36 -13.96
CA THR A 517 -6.44 -17.20 -12.99
C THR A 517 -6.50 -16.61 -11.59
N ALA A 518 -6.24 -15.30 -11.46
CA ALA A 518 -6.37 -14.57 -10.19
C ALA A 518 -7.75 -14.73 -9.55
N LEU A 519 -8.82 -14.77 -10.35
CA LEU A 519 -10.18 -14.84 -9.86
C LEU A 519 -10.63 -16.26 -9.53
N PHE A 520 -10.22 -17.26 -10.31
CA PHE A 520 -10.74 -18.63 -10.23
C PHE A 520 -9.82 -19.64 -9.51
N LEU A 521 -8.62 -19.24 -9.09
CA LEU A 521 -7.86 -19.99 -8.08
C LEU A 521 -8.34 -19.60 -6.68
N THR A 522 -9.48 -20.15 -6.28
CA THR A 522 -10.25 -19.69 -5.12
C THR A 522 -9.62 -20.02 -3.76
N ASP A 523 -8.48 -20.69 -3.75
CA ASP A 523 -7.66 -21.00 -2.58
C ASP A 523 -6.24 -20.41 -2.63
N MET A 524 -6.00 -19.49 -3.56
CA MET A 524 -4.81 -18.63 -3.64
C MET A 524 -5.29 -17.17 -3.61
N PRO A 525 -4.70 -16.28 -2.80
CA PRO A 525 -5.11 -14.90 -2.77
C PRO A 525 -4.64 -14.19 -4.05
N SER A 526 -5.26 -13.07 -4.39
CA SER A 526 -4.85 -12.27 -5.56
C SER A 526 -4.81 -10.78 -5.26
N TYR A 527 -4.03 -10.06 -6.08
CA TYR A 527 -3.92 -8.60 -5.99
C TYR A 527 -4.04 -7.97 -7.38
N VAL A 528 -4.97 -7.04 -7.53
CA VAL A 528 -5.20 -6.31 -8.78
C VAL A 528 -5.14 -4.80 -8.52
N GLY A 529 -4.28 -4.09 -9.23
CA GLY A 529 -4.23 -2.63 -9.20
C GLY A 529 -5.47 -2.02 -9.86
N LEU A 530 -5.94 -0.90 -9.29
CA LEU A 530 -7.02 -0.10 -9.86
C LEU A 530 -6.79 0.17 -11.35
N GLY A 531 -7.85 0.03 -12.14
CA GLY A 531 -7.85 0.38 -13.56
C GLY A 531 -7.25 -0.67 -14.48
N PHE A 532 -6.77 -1.82 -13.95
CA PHE A 532 -6.29 -2.92 -14.77
C PHE A 532 -7.31 -3.32 -15.86
N GLU A 533 -8.62 -3.28 -15.57
CA GLU A 533 -9.66 -3.67 -16.52
C GLU A 533 -9.74 -2.80 -17.78
N VAL A 534 -9.21 -1.57 -17.74
CA VAL A 534 -9.21 -0.63 -18.87
C VAL A 534 -7.81 -0.25 -19.33
N ARG A 535 -6.77 -0.76 -18.65
CA ARG A 535 -5.37 -0.42 -18.91
C ARG A 535 -5.01 -0.60 -20.39
N ASN A 536 -4.37 0.42 -20.95
CA ASN A 536 -3.82 0.36 -22.29
C ASN A 536 -2.70 -0.70 -22.36
N ARG A 537 -2.53 -1.29 -23.56
CA ARG A 537 -1.47 -2.29 -23.78
C ARG A 537 -0.07 -1.66 -23.82
N HIS A 538 0.01 -0.37 -24.15
CA HIS A 538 1.27 0.40 -24.29
C HIS A 538 2.33 -0.35 -25.12
N GLU A 539 2.01 -0.60 -26.40
CA GLU A 539 3.00 -1.09 -27.37
C GLU A 539 4.19 -0.11 -27.49
N THR A 540 3.89 1.17 -27.33
CA THR A 540 4.84 2.24 -27.02
C THR A 540 4.47 2.88 -25.68
N ARG A 541 5.45 3.49 -25.01
CA ARG A 541 5.23 4.27 -23.78
C ARG A 541 4.06 5.26 -23.96
N GLY A 542 3.10 5.22 -23.04
CA GLY A 542 1.99 6.18 -22.95
C GLY A 542 2.40 7.51 -22.32
N ALA A 543 1.44 8.42 -22.17
CA ALA A 543 1.64 9.64 -21.39
C ALA A 543 1.83 9.29 -19.90
N ASN A 544 2.50 10.16 -19.14
CA ASN A 544 2.77 9.91 -17.73
C ASN A 544 1.46 9.81 -16.91
N GLU A 545 0.43 10.56 -17.32
CA GLU A 545 -0.91 10.57 -16.75
C GLU A 545 -1.63 9.22 -16.86
N GLU A 546 -1.20 8.32 -17.75
CA GLU A 546 -1.80 7.00 -17.93
C GLU A 546 -1.31 5.96 -16.91
N TYR A 547 -0.29 6.28 -16.10
CA TYR A 547 0.38 5.34 -15.18
C TYR A 547 0.12 5.70 -13.72
N THR A 548 -0.50 4.78 -12.98
CA THR A 548 -0.84 5.02 -11.57
C THR A 548 0.40 5.20 -10.67
N LYS A 549 1.56 4.62 -11.04
CA LYS A 549 2.84 4.84 -10.33
C LYS A 549 3.20 6.31 -10.24
N LEU A 550 2.98 7.07 -11.30
CA LEU A 550 3.43 8.45 -11.37
C LEU A 550 2.61 9.39 -10.48
N TYR A 551 1.45 8.93 -10.01
CA TYR A 551 0.64 9.60 -8.97
C TYR A 551 0.98 9.13 -7.54
N VAL A 552 1.93 8.23 -7.34
CA VAL A 552 2.51 7.98 -6.00
C VAL A 552 3.31 9.19 -5.54
N PHE A 553 3.84 9.96 -6.48
CA PHE A 553 4.60 11.19 -6.25
C PHE A 553 3.80 12.41 -6.72
N GLN A 554 4.21 13.60 -6.30
CA GLN A 554 3.79 14.85 -6.92
C GLN A 554 5.05 15.53 -7.45
N ILE A 555 5.42 15.20 -8.69
CA ILE A 555 6.58 15.79 -9.36
C ILE A 555 6.05 16.79 -10.38
N GLY A 556 6.27 18.08 -10.11
CA GLY A 556 5.93 19.19 -11.00
C GLY A 556 7.14 19.80 -11.74
N ASP A 557 8.31 19.17 -11.64
CA ASP A 557 9.54 19.65 -12.28
C ASP A 557 9.68 19.05 -13.68
N ASP A 558 9.50 19.88 -14.71
CA ASP A 558 9.58 19.49 -16.13
C ASP A 558 10.95 18.92 -16.53
N ARG A 559 12.00 19.14 -15.74
CA ARG A 559 13.31 18.50 -15.96
C ARG A 559 13.26 17.00 -15.70
N GLN A 560 12.30 16.52 -14.92
CA GLN A 560 12.06 15.11 -14.66
C GLN A 560 11.02 14.55 -15.64
N THR A 561 11.31 14.61 -16.94
CA THR A 561 10.41 14.25 -18.04
C THR A 561 9.78 12.86 -17.89
N ASP A 562 10.49 11.91 -17.27
CA ASP A 562 10.01 10.55 -17.08
C ASP A 562 9.04 10.35 -15.91
N LYS A 563 8.83 11.38 -15.09
CA LYS A 563 8.06 11.29 -13.83
C LYS A 563 7.07 12.43 -13.62
N VAL A 564 7.24 13.55 -14.31
CA VAL A 564 6.39 14.73 -14.18
C VAL A 564 4.98 14.45 -14.70
N THR A 565 3.96 14.96 -14.03
CA THR A 565 2.55 14.90 -14.46
C THR A 565 1.95 16.30 -14.47
N HIS A 566 1.05 16.58 -15.40
CA HIS A 566 0.45 17.91 -15.58
C HIS A 566 -1.06 17.94 -15.37
N GLY A 567 -1.69 16.77 -15.26
CA GLY A 567 -3.14 16.64 -15.16
C GLY A 567 -3.58 15.53 -14.21
N PRO A 568 -4.90 15.35 -14.07
CA PRO A 568 -5.46 14.19 -13.37
C PRO A 568 -5.12 12.90 -14.11
N TYR A 569 -5.20 11.77 -13.39
CA TYR A 569 -4.99 10.45 -13.98
C TYR A 569 -5.91 10.19 -15.18
N GLU A 570 -5.34 9.69 -16.26
CA GLU A 570 -6.03 9.33 -17.48
C GLU A 570 -6.31 7.83 -17.51
N TRP A 571 -7.59 7.48 -17.50
CA TRP A 571 -8.00 6.08 -17.58
C TRP A 571 -7.66 5.49 -18.95
N GLY A 572 -7.17 4.26 -18.95
CA GLY A 572 -6.90 3.53 -20.19
C GLY A 572 -8.14 3.37 -21.07
N GLN A 573 -7.90 3.17 -22.36
CA GLN A 573 -8.90 3.15 -23.42
C GLN A 573 -9.20 1.74 -23.97
N ASN A 574 -8.78 0.69 -23.25
CA ASN A 574 -8.84 -0.70 -23.70
C ASN A 574 -10.24 -1.33 -23.52
N ALA A 575 -11.16 -0.97 -24.41
CA ALA A 575 -12.54 -1.45 -24.40
C ALA A 575 -12.68 -2.98 -24.53
N GLU A 576 -11.81 -3.63 -25.31
CA GLU A 576 -11.83 -5.08 -25.50
C GLU A 576 -11.50 -5.81 -24.21
N GLN A 577 -10.43 -5.40 -23.52
CA GLN A 577 -10.06 -5.95 -22.21
C GLN A 577 -11.16 -5.73 -21.18
N PHE A 578 -11.76 -4.53 -21.13
CA PHE A 578 -12.87 -4.25 -20.22
C PHE A 578 -14.08 -5.16 -20.49
N ALA A 579 -14.45 -5.33 -21.76
CA ALA A 579 -15.58 -6.18 -22.13
C ALA A 579 -15.33 -7.66 -21.80
N ALA A 580 -14.12 -8.16 -22.04
CA ALA A 580 -13.72 -9.53 -21.72
C ALA A 580 -13.70 -9.77 -20.20
N ILE A 581 -13.06 -8.88 -19.43
CA ILE A 581 -13.06 -8.94 -17.96
C ILE A 581 -14.49 -8.82 -17.41
N GLY A 582 -15.33 -7.97 -18.01
CA GLY A 582 -16.76 -7.86 -17.65
C GLY A 582 -17.51 -9.18 -17.80
N ARG A 583 -17.26 -9.95 -18.88
CA ARG A 583 -17.84 -11.29 -19.09
C ARG A 583 -17.31 -12.30 -18.08
N ILE A 584 -16.02 -12.26 -17.77
CA ILE A 584 -15.40 -13.09 -16.72
C ILE A 584 -16.05 -12.80 -15.36
N ARG A 585 -16.19 -11.52 -14.98
CA ARG A 585 -16.83 -11.08 -13.72
C ARG A 585 -18.29 -11.55 -13.64
N ALA A 586 -19.06 -11.37 -14.72
CA ALA A 586 -20.46 -11.80 -14.77
C ALA A 586 -20.62 -13.32 -14.65
N PHE A 587 -19.71 -14.10 -15.26
CA PHE A 587 -19.70 -15.56 -15.11
C PHE A 587 -19.31 -15.97 -13.68
N ALA A 588 -18.29 -15.34 -13.10
CA ALA A 588 -17.86 -15.59 -11.73
C ALA A 588 -19.02 -15.34 -10.75
N GLU A 589 -19.73 -14.21 -10.86
CA GLU A 589 -20.89 -13.87 -10.02
C GLU A 589 -21.93 -15.01 -9.93
N ARG A 590 -22.18 -15.70 -11.06
CA ARG A 590 -23.17 -16.78 -11.14
C ARG A 590 -22.73 -18.05 -10.41
N ILE A 591 -21.43 -18.36 -10.42
CA ILE A 591 -20.91 -19.63 -9.89
C ILE A 591 -20.16 -19.47 -8.56
N TRP A 592 -19.91 -18.23 -8.12
CA TRP A 592 -19.12 -17.92 -6.93
C TRP A 592 -19.58 -18.69 -5.68
N PRO A 593 -20.89 -18.79 -5.37
CA PRO A 593 -21.35 -19.54 -4.20
C PRO A 593 -20.95 -21.02 -4.22
N ASP A 594 -20.73 -21.60 -5.39
CA ASP A 594 -20.37 -23.02 -5.56
C ASP A 594 -18.86 -23.26 -5.40
N ILE A 595 -18.03 -22.26 -5.70
CA ILE A 595 -16.57 -22.42 -5.85
C ILE A 595 -15.73 -21.63 -4.85
N ALA A 596 -16.29 -20.63 -4.18
CA ALA A 596 -15.54 -19.74 -3.29
C ALA A 596 -14.87 -20.52 -2.16
N GLY A 597 -13.56 -20.29 -1.96
CA GLY A 597 -12.76 -20.90 -0.91
C GLY A 597 -12.47 -22.39 -1.05
N LYS A 598 -12.90 -23.04 -2.13
CA LYS A 598 -12.67 -24.46 -2.41
C LYS A 598 -11.21 -24.70 -2.79
N GLU A 599 -10.65 -25.80 -2.30
CA GLU A 599 -9.26 -26.15 -2.57
C GLU A 599 -9.07 -26.62 -4.02
N THR A 600 -8.04 -26.12 -4.68
CA THR A 600 -7.65 -26.41 -6.05
C THR A 600 -7.04 -27.81 -6.16
N ARG A 601 -7.49 -28.55 -7.18
CA ARG A 601 -6.89 -29.80 -7.66
C ARG A 601 -6.41 -29.60 -9.09
N TRP A 602 -5.10 -29.61 -9.28
CA TRP A 602 -4.48 -29.47 -10.60
C TRP A 602 -4.77 -30.67 -11.51
N LEU A 603 -5.14 -30.39 -12.75
CA LEU A 603 -5.17 -31.33 -13.88
C LEU A 603 -3.94 -31.11 -14.78
N ALA A 604 -3.56 -29.84 -14.95
CA ALA A 604 -2.29 -29.39 -15.53
C ALA A 604 -1.75 -28.25 -14.64
N PRO A 605 -0.76 -28.53 -13.77
CA PRO A 605 -0.23 -27.57 -12.80
C PRO A 605 0.69 -26.53 -13.46
N PRO A 606 1.00 -25.42 -12.77
CA PRO A 606 2.02 -24.48 -13.23
C PRO A 606 3.36 -25.19 -13.48
N GLY A 607 4.00 -24.84 -14.61
CA GLY A 607 5.27 -25.41 -15.04
C GLY A 607 5.19 -26.73 -15.84
N SER A 608 4.00 -27.29 -16.09
CA SER A 608 3.85 -28.49 -16.93
C SER A 608 3.67 -28.23 -18.43
N GLY A 609 3.42 -26.98 -18.83
CA GLY A 609 3.15 -26.64 -20.23
C GLY A 609 2.77 -25.17 -20.42
N SER A 610 2.17 -24.87 -21.58
CA SER A 610 1.74 -23.51 -21.98
C SER A 610 0.34 -23.11 -21.50
N TYR A 611 -0.32 -23.96 -20.71
CA TYR A 611 -1.64 -23.72 -20.15
C TYR A 611 -1.75 -24.32 -18.75
N LEU A 612 -2.79 -23.91 -18.03
CA LEU A 612 -3.20 -24.46 -16.75
C LEU A 612 -4.56 -25.12 -16.90
N ALA A 613 -4.80 -26.16 -16.13
CA ALA A 613 -6.11 -26.73 -15.96
C ALA A 613 -6.30 -27.22 -14.52
N TRP A 614 -7.44 -26.93 -13.93
CA TRP A 614 -7.74 -27.32 -12.56
C TRP A 614 -9.23 -27.53 -12.34
N THR A 615 -9.53 -28.20 -11.25
CA THR A 615 -10.86 -28.34 -10.66
C THR A 615 -10.70 -28.19 -9.16
N HIS A 616 -11.67 -28.60 -8.36
CA HIS A 616 -11.61 -28.54 -6.92
C HIS A 616 -11.47 -29.94 -6.30
N VAL A 617 -10.90 -30.01 -5.11
CA VAL A 617 -10.80 -31.24 -4.30
C VAL A 617 -12.19 -31.69 -3.89
N GLU A 618 -13.00 -30.77 -3.34
CA GLU A 618 -14.42 -30.97 -3.16
C GLU A 618 -15.12 -30.76 -4.50
N GLU A 619 -15.89 -31.73 -4.96
CA GLU A 619 -16.47 -31.71 -6.31
C GLU A 619 -17.52 -30.59 -6.45
N THR A 620 -17.24 -29.64 -7.34
CA THR A 620 -18.18 -28.54 -7.68
C THR A 620 -18.83 -28.71 -9.05
N GLY A 621 -18.43 -29.75 -9.80
CA GLY A 621 -18.80 -29.94 -11.21
C GLY A 621 -18.04 -29.04 -12.19
N TYR A 622 -17.30 -28.03 -11.72
CA TYR A 622 -16.56 -27.11 -12.59
C TYR A 622 -15.11 -27.53 -12.83
N THR A 623 -14.67 -27.36 -14.07
CA THR A 623 -13.27 -27.51 -14.47
C THR A 623 -12.86 -26.27 -15.26
N PHE A 624 -11.68 -25.72 -14.97
CA PHE A 624 -11.17 -24.49 -15.52
C PHE A 624 -9.91 -24.77 -16.33
N ALA A 625 -9.71 -24.04 -17.42
CA ALA A 625 -8.43 -23.99 -18.11
C ALA A 625 -8.13 -22.58 -18.64
N ALA A 626 -6.86 -22.22 -18.64
CA ALA A 626 -6.39 -20.93 -19.14
C ALA A 626 -5.03 -21.08 -19.82
N SER A 627 -4.92 -20.60 -21.07
CA SER A 627 -3.67 -20.63 -21.82
C SER A 627 -2.81 -19.39 -21.56
N MET A 628 -1.50 -19.59 -21.41
CA MET A 628 -0.51 -18.53 -21.27
C MET A 628 -0.03 -17.99 -22.62
N THR A 629 0.09 -18.86 -23.63
CA THR A 629 0.64 -18.52 -24.96
C THR A 629 -0.43 -18.47 -26.06
N GLY A 630 -1.69 -18.32 -25.66
CA GLY A 630 -2.78 -18.06 -26.60
C GLY A 630 -3.41 -19.25 -27.34
N HIS A 631 -3.18 -20.52 -26.94
CA HIS A 631 -3.91 -21.68 -27.49
C HIS A 631 -4.11 -22.77 -26.43
N LEU A 632 -5.36 -23.13 -26.13
CA LEU A 632 -5.69 -24.36 -25.39
C LEU A 632 -5.64 -25.59 -26.33
N PRO A 633 -5.27 -26.79 -25.83
CA PRO A 633 -5.32 -28.01 -26.64
C PRO A 633 -6.75 -28.33 -27.13
N ASP A 634 -6.90 -28.62 -28.42
CA ASP A 634 -8.21 -28.90 -29.06
C ASP A 634 -8.89 -30.16 -28.51
N ASP A 635 -8.11 -31.10 -27.99
CA ASP A 635 -8.56 -32.36 -27.42
C ASP A 635 -8.96 -32.26 -25.95
N LEU A 636 -8.79 -31.09 -25.32
CA LEU A 636 -9.16 -30.86 -23.93
C LEU A 636 -10.69 -30.82 -23.78
N THR A 637 -11.31 -32.00 -23.65
CA THR A 637 -12.76 -32.18 -23.45
C THR A 637 -13.04 -32.66 -22.03
N LEU A 638 -13.40 -31.72 -21.16
CA LEU A 638 -13.56 -31.97 -19.71
C LEU A 638 -15.04 -31.88 -19.22
N GLY A 639 -15.99 -31.78 -20.15
CA GLY A 639 -17.42 -31.67 -19.86
C GLY A 639 -18.15 -30.82 -20.90
N LYS A 640 -19.28 -30.20 -20.51
CA LYS A 640 -19.98 -29.20 -21.34
C LYS A 640 -19.33 -27.82 -21.12
N VAL A 641 -18.90 -27.16 -22.19
CA VAL A 641 -18.40 -25.78 -22.11
C VAL A 641 -19.55 -24.87 -21.64
N VAL A 642 -19.34 -24.18 -20.51
CA VAL A 642 -20.30 -23.23 -19.91
C VAL A 642 -19.80 -21.79 -19.93
N PHE A 643 -18.52 -21.59 -20.22
CA PHE A 643 -17.91 -20.28 -20.43
C PHE A 643 -16.66 -20.40 -21.30
N GLU A 644 -16.46 -19.41 -22.16
CA GLU A 644 -15.28 -19.25 -22.98
C GLU A 644 -15.06 -17.77 -23.24
N GLU A 645 -13.85 -17.28 -22.97
CA GLU A 645 -13.45 -15.90 -23.21
C GLU A 645 -11.96 -15.85 -23.53
N GLY A 646 -11.63 -15.44 -24.76
CA GLY A 646 -10.27 -15.63 -25.28
C GLY A 646 -9.85 -17.09 -25.14
N GLU A 647 -8.72 -17.31 -24.48
CA GLU A 647 -8.15 -18.66 -24.26
C GLU A 647 -8.34 -19.15 -22.83
N CYS A 648 -9.42 -18.70 -22.19
CA CYS A 648 -9.88 -19.14 -20.88
C CYS A 648 -11.23 -19.85 -21.05
N ARG A 649 -11.36 -21.06 -20.51
CA ARG A 649 -12.53 -21.91 -20.72
C ARG A 649 -12.94 -22.58 -19.42
N VAL A 650 -14.25 -22.74 -19.23
CA VAL A 650 -14.83 -23.47 -18.10
C VAL A 650 -15.80 -24.52 -18.61
N TRP A 651 -15.66 -25.73 -18.08
CA TRP A 651 -16.58 -26.83 -18.31
C TRP A 651 -17.38 -27.12 -17.04
N PHE A 652 -18.59 -27.62 -17.24
CA PHE A 652 -19.42 -28.18 -16.18
C PHE A 652 -19.73 -29.64 -16.47
N LYS A 653 -19.68 -30.48 -15.44
CA LYS A 653 -20.07 -31.88 -15.44
C LYS A 653 -21.14 -32.07 -14.37
N GLU A 654 -22.29 -32.59 -14.79
CA GLU A 654 -23.44 -32.93 -13.92
C GLU A 654 -23.14 -34.08 -12.97
#